data_AF-A0A1G0YVT5-F1
#
_entry.id   AF-A0A1G0YVT5-F1
#
_cell.length_a   1.000
_cell.length_b   1.000
_cell.length_c   1.000
_cell.angle_alpha   90.00
_cell.angle_beta   90.00
_cell.angle_gamma   90.00
#
_symmetry.space_group_name_H-M   'P 1'
#
loop_
_entity.id
_entity.type
_entity.pdbx_description
1 polymer ?
#
loop_
_entity_poly.entity_id
_entity_poly.type
_entity_poly.pdbx_seq_one_letter_code
_entity_poly.pdbx_strand_id
1 'polypeptide(L)'
;MSVAFIAGCDEVALKLDNPGKGEFKGYPLTLSVPFPKGKLKDASTLKLKDSSGNEIPYQMQELCTWPQDKSIQWLMFDFLCDLKGKKAEELKLELADGSPEEVKDGIIVKESPKGFEINTGAAVFTVSKEKFNLFDTVSVNNKNVLSADDKNHSLYLKDKDGKLFASSLGAPDEVKLELKGPVRSVIKADGWFYSGTGEKMCRYTVRLNFFKGKPFVKMLYTFLITENTEKAKFSDIGISLPLKTENVLFGGTDKRIALKDGSSEYLLQYDNDKLLLSDAKNPGKWKAEGDGKRSPGWAWTGGKDFSAMMYVSDFWQTFPNELEAQGGKSLTYHFWPAHGVSMPDRKIVDANRQYLWYCHEGKILDFKVPEVYYTSPAKDKKEEYKLRYVRNGRYENCMGVAKSAEIFIDFNIPEKDCGKMAALWQNSPLVMATPEWMCASGVFGRILAASPEKFPEEEKALSKLFDCERRLQDHTKDYGKFNYGDSHTGWNYSTRRWDDAYRCWRGYHHCSGTVPWILYIRSGDPKYLRWGVVSARHLMDIDMCNWTTPEYEKLEYPHGKIKGGLCDYKGLSHWHSGNRLMDYNSMTNFMIYYYYLTGDRKGLDTAEMWGRSVKEKFRKPSDGRSAAGTSSALMDLYMATGDKEYFDIAEKYVRNTLENQNINNDKTFCHHTLAYFNAKGKIIPKGAFSGGGGWENYAPWLEKYYDITGDKEIAERIVLWANAYIDGYGDTSSIWRVMGDNINIMGYAYFITKDPKYLEYGMFFLTYYLNGIVDKPGDLFDGFGTIGAVSLGFDYMSLRIPVFLAALNDYGKPVKIRFIEKGLSAVLSRPTEIFVQNNDGKSFTVQGGLCNEKGMPPAHLKISGPSGETIMEKEIKGEGYIPFRITLSDGNTGVYKFVFNDVKIQLLDFSVSHGLRWVQLWNNNPGQRAGGRRLFFRLPEKIAELTITREPTFMNTSSTLAELVGPDGSSKGIISKGILKVKVSPEDAGKEWSIRGTFGKKNEFSIMVDGKKIASYLATGPGLYFNPDEFPKAASNGKGVKKAELVEALFGDPAKEKNGK
;
A
#
# COMPACT_ATOMS: atom_id res chain seq x y z
N MET A 1 -24.41 -1.46 -13.12
CA MET A 1 -24.98 -1.19 -14.47
C MET A 1 -23.88 -1.09 -15.54
N SER A 2 -22.85 -1.95 -15.52
CA SER A 2 -21.63 -1.78 -16.34
C SER A 2 -21.57 -2.69 -17.58
N VAL A 3 -21.73 -4.01 -17.44
CA VAL A 3 -21.63 -4.97 -18.56
C VAL A 3 -22.63 -4.64 -19.70
N ALA A 4 -23.83 -4.17 -19.36
CA ALA A 4 -24.86 -3.80 -20.32
C ALA A 4 -24.46 -2.60 -21.23
N PHE A 5 -23.54 -1.74 -20.79
CA PHE A 5 -23.08 -0.59 -21.56
C PHE A 5 -22.22 -1.01 -22.77
N ILE A 6 -21.40 -2.06 -22.60
CA ILE A 6 -20.49 -2.56 -23.65
C ILE A 6 -20.99 -3.83 -24.35
N ALA A 7 -22.03 -4.48 -23.84
CA ALA A 7 -22.61 -5.68 -24.45
C ALA A 7 -23.03 -5.45 -25.92
N GLY A 8 -23.65 -4.31 -26.23
CA GLY A 8 -24.05 -3.90 -27.58
C GLY A 8 -23.07 -3.01 -28.32
N CYS A 9 -21.84 -2.82 -27.82
CA CYS A 9 -20.84 -1.98 -28.48
C CYS A 9 -19.88 -2.85 -29.30
N ASP A 10 -19.79 -2.61 -30.59
CA ASP A 10 -18.92 -3.35 -31.52
C ASP A 10 -17.56 -2.66 -31.73
N GLU A 11 -17.34 -1.53 -31.06
CA GLU A 11 -16.06 -0.82 -31.03
C GLU A 11 -15.52 -0.72 -29.59
N VAL A 12 -14.22 -0.95 -29.44
CA VAL A 12 -13.46 -0.68 -28.22
C VAL A 12 -12.60 0.55 -28.48
N ALA A 13 -12.92 1.66 -27.82
CA ALA A 13 -12.07 2.84 -27.84
C ALA A 13 -10.76 2.56 -27.09
N LEU A 14 -9.63 2.99 -27.66
CA LEU A 14 -8.28 2.80 -27.13
C LEU A 14 -7.57 4.15 -27.01
N LYS A 15 -6.73 4.29 -25.98
CA LYS A 15 -5.91 5.47 -25.74
C LYS A 15 -4.44 5.09 -25.79
N LEU A 16 -3.69 5.69 -26.71
CA LEU A 16 -2.23 5.70 -26.74
C LEU A 16 -1.74 6.91 -25.93
N ASP A 17 -0.98 6.69 -24.86
CA ASP A 17 -0.25 7.73 -24.12
C ASP A 17 1.24 7.65 -24.49
N ASN A 18 1.78 8.76 -24.98
CA ASN A 18 3.20 8.99 -25.28
C ASN A 18 3.69 10.12 -24.36
N PRO A 19 3.94 9.82 -23.08
CA PRO A 19 4.10 10.84 -22.03
C PRO A 19 5.37 11.66 -22.21
N GLY A 20 6.41 11.08 -22.82
CA GLY A 20 7.64 11.78 -23.20
C GLY A 20 7.52 12.65 -24.46
N LYS A 21 6.38 12.61 -25.18
CA LYS A 21 6.19 13.26 -26.49
C LYS A 21 7.27 12.87 -27.50
N GLY A 22 7.76 11.64 -27.45
CA GLY A 22 8.80 11.17 -28.36
C GLY A 22 8.28 11.00 -29.78
N GLU A 23 9.15 11.19 -30.76
CA GLU A 23 8.88 10.88 -32.17
C GLU A 23 9.62 9.59 -32.54
N PHE A 24 8.92 8.64 -33.14
CA PHE A 24 9.52 7.37 -33.57
C PHE A 24 8.65 6.68 -34.63
N LYS A 25 9.28 6.20 -35.71
CA LYS A 25 8.58 5.49 -36.79
C LYS A 25 8.40 4.00 -36.48
N GLY A 26 7.16 3.54 -36.45
CA GLY A 26 6.75 2.17 -36.15
C GLY A 26 7.30 1.69 -34.81
N TYR A 27 7.03 2.41 -33.73
CA TYR A 27 7.40 2.00 -32.38
C TYR A 27 6.61 0.73 -31.99
N PRO A 28 7.26 -0.32 -31.47
CA PRO A 28 6.55 -1.52 -31.04
C PRO A 28 5.68 -1.23 -29.82
N LEU A 29 4.39 -1.53 -29.92
CA LEU A 29 3.42 -1.42 -28.83
C LEU A 29 2.78 -2.79 -28.56
N THR A 30 2.56 -3.06 -27.28
CA THR A 30 1.72 -4.16 -26.80
C THR A 30 0.44 -3.56 -26.23
N LEU A 31 -0.71 -3.91 -26.81
CA LEU A 31 -2.05 -3.64 -26.28
C LEU A 31 -2.58 -4.90 -25.62
N SER A 32 -3.37 -4.76 -24.58
CA SER A 32 -4.11 -5.87 -23.99
C SER A 32 -5.53 -5.43 -23.63
N VAL A 33 -6.51 -6.20 -24.08
CA VAL A 33 -7.94 -5.86 -23.97
C VAL A 33 -8.67 -6.99 -23.24
N PRO A 34 -9.31 -6.70 -22.09
CA PRO A 34 -10.23 -7.63 -21.44
C PRO A 34 -11.59 -7.58 -22.13
N PHE A 35 -12.25 -8.74 -22.28
CA PHE A 35 -13.58 -8.86 -22.84
C PHE A 35 -14.58 -9.42 -21.82
N PRO A 36 -15.82 -8.88 -21.76
CA PRO A 36 -16.87 -9.44 -20.93
C PRO A 36 -17.14 -10.91 -21.26
N LYS A 37 -17.52 -11.66 -20.23
CA LYS A 37 -18.03 -13.02 -20.38
C LYS A 37 -19.15 -13.08 -21.42
N GLY A 38 -18.97 -13.93 -22.42
CA GLY A 38 -19.89 -14.14 -23.53
C GLY A 38 -19.79 -13.13 -24.69
N LYS A 39 -19.04 -12.03 -24.58
CA LYS A 39 -18.96 -10.97 -25.62
C LYS A 39 -18.14 -11.40 -26.84
N LEU A 40 -17.04 -12.12 -26.63
CA LEU A 40 -16.13 -12.54 -27.70
C LEU A 40 -15.89 -14.06 -27.65
N LYS A 41 -16.10 -14.75 -28.77
CA LYS A 41 -15.83 -16.19 -28.92
C LYS A 41 -14.84 -16.52 -30.04
N ASP A 42 -14.79 -15.66 -31.04
CA ASP A 42 -13.80 -15.66 -32.10
C ASP A 42 -13.26 -14.23 -32.20
N ALA A 43 -11.96 -14.11 -32.46
CA ALA A 43 -11.21 -12.87 -32.58
C ALA A 43 -10.75 -12.61 -34.03
N SER A 44 -11.10 -13.49 -34.97
CA SER A 44 -10.72 -13.42 -36.39
C SER A 44 -11.30 -12.21 -37.15
N THR A 45 -12.30 -11.53 -36.58
CA THR A 45 -13.02 -10.37 -37.14
C THR A 45 -12.68 -9.04 -36.45
N LEU A 46 -11.70 -9.03 -35.54
CA LEU A 46 -11.24 -7.80 -34.91
C LEU A 46 -10.33 -7.01 -35.87
N LYS A 47 -10.47 -5.69 -35.88
CA LYS A 47 -9.64 -4.78 -36.70
C LYS A 47 -9.15 -3.62 -35.85
N LEU A 48 -7.84 -3.46 -35.75
CA LEU A 48 -7.20 -2.33 -35.08
C LEU A 48 -7.08 -1.18 -36.09
N LYS A 49 -7.55 0.02 -35.73
CA LYS A 49 -7.51 1.20 -36.60
C LYS A 49 -6.91 2.42 -35.90
N ASP A 50 -6.28 3.28 -36.68
CA ASP A 50 -5.79 4.59 -36.24
C ASP A 50 -6.92 5.64 -36.16
N SER A 51 -6.59 6.82 -35.62
CA SER A 51 -7.51 7.98 -35.53
C SER A 51 -7.96 8.55 -36.88
N SER A 52 -7.37 8.10 -38.00
CA SER A 52 -7.78 8.44 -39.37
C SER A 52 -8.62 7.32 -40.02
N GLY A 53 -8.88 6.23 -39.31
CA GLY A 53 -9.63 5.07 -39.79
C GLY A 53 -8.81 4.06 -40.61
N ASN A 54 -7.50 4.25 -40.75
CA ASN A 54 -6.62 3.30 -41.43
C ASN A 54 -6.43 2.06 -40.56
N GLU A 55 -6.39 0.88 -41.17
CA GLU A 55 -6.12 -0.36 -40.45
C GLU A 55 -4.63 -0.47 -40.07
N ILE A 56 -4.36 -1.05 -38.90
CA ILE A 56 -3.02 -1.28 -38.36
C ILE A 56 -2.81 -2.80 -38.27
N PRO A 57 -1.96 -3.39 -39.13
CA PRO A 57 -1.60 -4.81 -39.04
C PRO A 57 -0.98 -5.16 -37.68
N TYR A 58 -1.46 -6.25 -37.09
CA TYR A 58 -1.06 -6.71 -35.76
C TYR A 58 -0.77 -8.22 -35.72
N GLN A 59 -0.06 -8.67 -34.70
CA GLN A 59 -0.14 -10.06 -34.23
C GLN A 59 -0.95 -10.12 -32.94
N MET A 60 -1.54 -11.27 -32.63
CA MET A 60 -2.42 -11.42 -31.46
C MET A 60 -2.14 -12.74 -30.72
N GLN A 61 -2.34 -12.72 -29.41
CA GLN A 61 -2.31 -13.88 -28.54
C GLN A 61 -3.55 -13.87 -27.63
N GLU A 62 -4.27 -14.99 -27.60
CA GLU A 62 -5.26 -15.26 -26.55
C GLU A 62 -4.53 -15.58 -25.25
N LEU A 63 -4.79 -14.82 -24.18
CA LEU A 63 -4.11 -15.01 -22.89
C LEU A 63 -4.88 -15.98 -21.98
N CYS A 64 -6.21 -15.89 -21.97
CA CYS A 64 -7.10 -16.77 -21.23
C CYS A 64 -8.57 -16.64 -21.70
N THR A 65 -9.38 -17.64 -21.34
CA THR A 65 -10.83 -17.68 -21.54
C THR A 65 -11.58 -17.71 -20.21
N TRP A 66 -12.82 -17.22 -20.22
CA TRP A 66 -13.76 -17.38 -19.11
C TRP A 66 -14.01 -18.87 -18.85
N PRO A 67 -13.63 -19.44 -17.69
CA PRO A 67 -13.68 -20.88 -17.48
C PRO A 67 -15.07 -21.50 -17.64
N GLN A 68 -16.12 -20.71 -17.40
CA GLN A 68 -17.53 -21.13 -17.35
C GLN A 68 -18.20 -21.28 -18.73
N ASP A 69 -17.76 -20.56 -19.77
CA ASP A 69 -18.39 -20.60 -21.11
C ASP A 69 -17.39 -20.58 -22.28
N LYS A 70 -16.09 -20.54 -22.00
CA LYS A 70 -14.98 -20.50 -22.96
C LYS A 70 -14.98 -19.31 -23.91
N SER A 71 -15.73 -18.25 -23.60
CA SER A 71 -15.54 -16.96 -24.25
C SER A 71 -14.16 -16.40 -23.91
N ILE A 72 -13.57 -15.65 -24.83
CA ILE A 72 -12.26 -15.02 -24.66
C ILE A 72 -12.36 -13.99 -23.54
N GLN A 73 -11.45 -14.07 -22.55
CA GLN A 73 -11.38 -13.11 -21.45
C GLN A 73 -10.34 -12.03 -21.74
N TRP A 74 -9.19 -12.38 -22.33
CA TRP A 74 -8.11 -11.45 -22.63
C TRP A 74 -7.46 -11.74 -23.97
N LEU A 75 -7.29 -10.69 -24.77
CA LEU A 75 -6.43 -10.69 -25.96
C LEU A 75 -5.29 -9.70 -25.79
N MET A 76 -4.09 -10.13 -26.13
CA MET A 76 -2.92 -9.28 -26.31
C MET A 76 -2.65 -9.08 -27.80
N PHE A 77 -2.31 -7.86 -28.19
CA PHE A 77 -1.96 -7.49 -29.56
C PHE A 77 -0.56 -6.85 -29.55
N ASP A 78 0.33 -7.25 -30.44
CA ASP A 78 1.55 -6.49 -30.73
C ASP A 78 1.47 -5.88 -32.13
N PHE A 79 1.77 -4.58 -32.23
CA PHE A 79 1.73 -3.83 -33.49
C PHE A 79 2.83 -2.76 -33.52
N LEU A 80 3.01 -2.11 -34.67
CA LEU A 80 3.93 -0.97 -34.83
C LEU A 80 3.12 0.31 -35.02
N CYS A 81 3.45 1.37 -34.29
CA CYS A 81 2.75 2.66 -34.35
C CYS A 81 3.71 3.84 -34.59
N ASP A 82 3.36 4.74 -35.50
CA ASP A 82 4.12 5.98 -35.70
C ASP A 82 3.78 7.00 -34.60
N LEU A 83 4.76 7.32 -33.75
CA LEU A 83 4.63 8.32 -32.69
C LEU A 83 4.91 9.71 -33.27
N LYS A 84 3.93 10.61 -33.22
CA LYS A 84 3.96 11.92 -33.90
C LYS A 84 4.20 13.09 -32.93
N GLY A 85 4.97 12.88 -31.86
CA GLY A 85 5.28 13.90 -30.85
C GLY A 85 4.09 14.38 -29.99
N LYS A 86 2.90 13.80 -30.16
CA LYS A 86 1.72 14.08 -29.34
C LYS A 86 1.82 13.37 -27.99
N LYS A 87 1.19 13.94 -26.95
CA LYS A 87 1.09 13.28 -25.63
C LYS A 87 0.09 12.13 -25.63
N ALA A 88 -1.01 12.26 -26.36
CA ALA A 88 -2.01 11.20 -26.48
C ALA A 88 -2.58 11.16 -27.89
N GLU A 89 -2.95 9.96 -28.34
CA GLU A 89 -3.65 9.70 -29.59
C GLU A 89 -4.74 8.63 -29.35
N GLU A 90 -5.83 8.71 -30.10
CA GLU A 90 -6.91 7.73 -30.05
C GLU A 90 -6.69 6.65 -31.12
N LEU A 91 -6.93 5.40 -30.75
CA LEU A 91 -6.99 4.24 -31.62
C LEU A 91 -8.30 3.51 -31.33
N LYS A 92 -8.71 2.57 -32.19
CA LYS A 92 -9.94 1.79 -31.95
C LYS A 92 -9.78 0.34 -32.40
N LEU A 93 -10.43 -0.57 -31.70
CA LEU A 93 -10.53 -1.98 -32.06
C LEU A 93 -11.99 -2.30 -32.40
N GLU A 94 -12.25 -2.68 -33.64
CA GLU A 94 -13.59 -2.80 -34.22
C GLU A 94 -13.91 -4.27 -34.52
N LEU A 95 -15.10 -4.74 -34.11
CA LEU A 95 -15.69 -6.00 -34.54
C LEU A 95 -16.36 -5.76 -35.89
N ALA A 96 -15.72 -6.21 -36.98
CA ALA A 96 -16.18 -5.92 -38.34
C ALA A 96 -15.98 -7.10 -39.28
N ASP A 97 -16.78 -7.17 -40.35
CA ASP A 97 -16.71 -8.26 -41.32
C ASP A 97 -15.36 -8.31 -42.06
N GLY A 98 -14.94 -9.54 -42.39
CA GLY A 98 -13.69 -9.86 -43.07
C GLY A 98 -12.47 -9.87 -42.14
N SER A 99 -11.43 -10.61 -42.55
CA SER A 99 -10.19 -10.76 -41.77
C SER A 99 -9.41 -9.43 -41.64
N PRO A 100 -8.58 -9.28 -40.59
CA PRO A 100 -7.67 -8.15 -40.45
C PRO A 100 -6.54 -8.15 -41.47
N GLU A 101 -5.92 -7.00 -41.71
CA GLU A 101 -4.74 -6.88 -42.57
C GLU A 101 -3.52 -7.64 -41.99
N GLU A 102 -2.94 -8.52 -42.80
CA GLU A 102 -1.77 -9.30 -42.42
C GLU A 102 -0.48 -8.48 -42.27
N VAL A 103 0.35 -8.87 -41.32
CA VAL A 103 1.69 -8.28 -41.11
C VAL A 103 2.66 -8.76 -42.20
N LYS A 104 2.66 -8.06 -43.33
CA LYS A 104 3.66 -8.19 -44.42
C LYS A 104 5.08 -8.05 -43.88
N ASP A 105 6.06 -8.74 -44.47
CA ASP A 105 7.49 -8.66 -44.11
C ASP A 105 7.77 -8.76 -42.60
N GLY A 106 7.13 -9.74 -41.95
CA GLY A 106 7.26 -10.01 -40.52
C GLY A 106 8.62 -10.62 -40.12
N ILE A 107 8.84 -10.74 -38.81
CA ILE A 107 10.01 -11.44 -38.26
C ILE A 107 10.04 -12.89 -38.77
N ILE A 108 11.19 -13.30 -39.29
CA ILE A 108 11.45 -14.69 -39.69
C ILE A 108 12.29 -15.35 -38.61
N VAL A 109 11.76 -16.40 -37.98
CA VAL A 109 12.50 -17.25 -37.03
C VAL A 109 12.74 -18.62 -37.66
N LYS A 110 14.01 -18.98 -37.82
CA LYS A 110 14.44 -20.34 -38.17
C LYS A 110 14.93 -21.03 -36.90
N GLU A 111 14.41 -22.21 -36.62
CA GLU A 111 14.85 -23.05 -35.50
C GLU A 111 15.68 -24.22 -36.02
N SER A 112 16.73 -24.55 -35.27
CA SER A 112 17.56 -25.74 -35.49
C SER A 112 17.77 -26.48 -34.15
N PRO A 113 18.35 -27.69 -34.18
CA PRO A 113 18.79 -28.37 -32.96
C PRO A 113 19.81 -27.56 -32.15
N LYS A 114 20.64 -26.74 -32.82
CA LYS A 114 21.74 -25.98 -32.20
C LYS A 114 21.33 -24.61 -31.63
N GLY A 115 20.22 -24.04 -32.11
CA GLY A 115 19.88 -22.64 -31.82
C GLY A 115 18.84 -22.06 -32.77
N PHE A 116 18.61 -20.76 -32.61
CA PHE A 116 17.65 -19.96 -33.37
C PHE A 116 18.37 -18.90 -34.22
N GLU A 117 17.90 -18.67 -35.45
CA GLU A 117 18.21 -17.50 -36.27
C GLU A 117 16.95 -16.62 -36.33
N ILE A 118 17.05 -15.36 -35.91
CA ILE A 118 15.95 -14.40 -35.85
C ILE A 118 16.28 -13.22 -36.76
N ASN A 119 15.55 -13.07 -37.86
CA ASN A 119 15.67 -11.94 -38.78
C ASN A 119 14.51 -10.96 -38.56
N THR A 120 14.81 -9.73 -38.13
CA THR A 120 13.80 -8.67 -37.93
C THR A 120 13.57 -7.82 -39.18
N GLY A 121 14.32 -8.04 -40.26
CA GLY A 121 14.39 -7.16 -41.44
C GLY A 121 15.37 -6.00 -41.29
N ALA A 122 15.72 -5.61 -40.05
CA ALA A 122 16.76 -4.60 -39.77
C ALA A 122 18.06 -5.21 -39.22
N ALA A 123 17.97 -6.37 -38.55
CA ALA A 123 19.10 -7.13 -38.06
C ALA A 123 18.79 -8.65 -38.07
N VAL A 124 19.85 -9.46 -38.11
CA VAL A 124 19.78 -10.93 -37.95
C VAL A 124 20.57 -11.33 -36.71
N PHE A 125 19.91 -12.02 -35.78
CA PHE A 125 20.47 -12.49 -34.52
C PHE A 125 20.57 -14.01 -34.53
N THR A 126 21.62 -14.58 -33.94
CA THR A 126 21.69 -16.03 -33.67
C THR A 126 21.85 -16.31 -32.18
N VAL A 127 21.11 -17.29 -31.65
CA VAL A 127 21.08 -17.63 -30.22
C VAL A 127 21.26 -19.14 -30.04
N SER A 128 22.32 -19.55 -29.34
CA SER A 128 22.64 -20.95 -29.07
C SER A 128 21.67 -21.62 -28.07
N LYS A 129 21.40 -22.91 -28.29
CA LYS A 129 20.84 -23.85 -27.29
C LYS A 129 21.92 -24.59 -26.51
N GLU A 130 23.16 -24.65 -27.02
CA GLU A 130 24.24 -25.46 -26.46
C GLU A 130 25.04 -24.70 -25.38
N LYS A 131 25.29 -23.40 -25.60
CA LYS A 131 26.03 -22.51 -24.68
C LYS A 131 25.42 -21.12 -24.71
N PHE A 132 24.73 -20.71 -23.65
CA PHE A 132 24.03 -19.43 -23.67
C PHE A 132 24.99 -18.25 -23.43
N ASN A 133 25.19 -17.43 -24.46
CA ASN A 133 26.08 -16.26 -24.50
C ASN A 133 25.34 -14.97 -24.93
N LEU A 134 24.01 -14.94 -24.78
CA LEU A 134 23.08 -13.97 -25.41
C LEU A 134 22.97 -14.13 -26.93
N PHE A 135 24.06 -13.89 -27.67
CA PHE A 135 24.08 -13.90 -29.13
C PHE A 135 25.40 -14.51 -29.65
N ASP A 136 25.32 -15.48 -30.56
CA ASP A 136 26.50 -16.00 -31.28
C ASP A 136 26.94 -15.02 -32.38
N THR A 137 25.98 -14.41 -33.08
CA THR A 137 26.18 -13.34 -34.06
C THR A 137 25.04 -12.33 -34.00
N VAL A 138 25.37 -11.08 -34.36
CA VAL A 138 24.38 -10.03 -34.65
C VAL A 138 24.83 -9.35 -35.93
N SER A 139 24.04 -9.50 -37.00
CA SER A 139 24.35 -8.93 -38.31
C SER A 139 23.43 -7.75 -38.64
N VAL A 140 24.02 -6.59 -38.88
CA VAL A 140 23.35 -5.35 -39.31
C VAL A 140 23.93 -4.96 -40.67
N ASN A 141 23.10 -4.61 -41.65
CA ASN A 141 23.55 -4.28 -43.01
C ASN A 141 24.49 -5.35 -43.62
N ASN A 142 24.20 -6.64 -43.34
CA ASN A 142 25.01 -7.81 -43.72
C ASN A 142 26.45 -7.85 -43.16
N LYS A 143 26.77 -7.05 -42.13
CA LYS A 143 28.02 -7.13 -41.36
C LYS A 143 27.74 -7.63 -39.95
N ASN A 144 28.47 -8.63 -39.47
CA ASN A 144 28.44 -9.00 -38.05
C ASN A 144 29.07 -7.87 -37.23
N VAL A 145 28.37 -7.41 -36.19
CA VAL A 145 28.81 -6.31 -35.32
C VAL A 145 29.45 -6.78 -34.02
N LEU A 146 29.36 -8.09 -33.72
CA LEU A 146 30.05 -8.70 -32.60
C LEU A 146 31.54 -8.92 -32.91
N SER A 147 32.41 -8.65 -31.93
CA SER A 147 33.84 -8.93 -32.01
C SER A 147 34.10 -10.44 -31.92
N ALA A 148 34.81 -10.98 -32.91
CA ALA A 148 35.14 -12.42 -32.95
C ALA A 148 36.29 -12.82 -32.00
N ASP A 149 37.06 -11.83 -31.53
CA ASP A 149 38.31 -12.04 -30.79
C ASP A 149 38.08 -12.17 -29.27
N ASP A 150 36.97 -11.65 -28.73
CA ASP A 150 36.62 -11.80 -27.32
C ASP A 150 35.57 -12.90 -27.12
N LYS A 151 36.03 -14.08 -26.70
CA LYS A 151 35.19 -15.26 -26.44
C LYS A 151 34.69 -15.38 -24.99
N ASN A 152 34.98 -14.39 -24.13
CA ASN A 152 34.58 -14.42 -22.71
C ASN A 152 33.26 -13.67 -22.44
N HIS A 153 32.63 -13.10 -23.47
CA HIS A 153 31.32 -12.47 -23.38
C HIS A 153 30.22 -13.47 -22.98
N SER A 154 29.34 -13.05 -22.07
CA SER A 154 28.12 -13.77 -21.64
C SER A 154 27.44 -13.00 -20.50
N LEU A 155 26.40 -13.59 -19.89
CA LEU A 155 26.07 -13.32 -18.49
C LEU A 155 27.12 -14.00 -17.61
N TYR A 156 27.71 -13.28 -16.66
CA TYR A 156 28.67 -13.84 -15.72
C TYR A 156 28.54 -13.26 -14.31
N LEU A 157 29.14 -13.95 -13.35
CA LEU A 157 29.43 -13.45 -12.00
C LEU A 157 30.84 -13.83 -11.58
N LYS A 158 31.43 -13.06 -10.67
CA LYS A 158 32.65 -13.40 -9.96
C LYS A 158 32.32 -13.49 -8.48
N ASP A 159 32.75 -14.57 -7.81
CA ASP A 159 32.63 -14.66 -6.36
C ASP A 159 33.56 -13.65 -5.65
N LYS A 160 33.54 -13.63 -4.31
CA LYS A 160 34.38 -12.73 -3.51
C LYS A 160 35.90 -12.88 -3.74
N ASP A 161 36.35 -14.04 -4.25
CA ASP A 161 37.76 -14.35 -4.50
C ASP A 161 38.14 -14.15 -5.98
N GLY A 162 37.20 -13.67 -6.80
CA GLY A 162 37.39 -13.39 -8.22
C GLY A 162 37.17 -14.60 -9.13
N LYS A 163 36.69 -15.74 -8.62
CA LYS A 163 36.44 -16.93 -9.42
C LYS A 163 35.26 -16.69 -10.36
N LEU A 164 35.50 -16.84 -11.66
CA LEU A 164 34.51 -16.64 -12.71
C LEU A 164 33.53 -17.82 -12.77
N PHE A 165 32.23 -17.49 -12.78
CA PHE A 165 31.16 -18.36 -13.21
C PHE A 165 30.40 -17.67 -14.35
N ALA A 166 30.12 -18.38 -15.44
CA ALA A 166 29.48 -17.83 -16.63
C ALA A 166 28.38 -18.73 -17.19
N SER A 167 27.40 -18.11 -17.84
CA SER A 167 26.28 -18.80 -18.50
C SER A 167 26.72 -19.62 -19.73
N SER A 168 27.84 -19.26 -20.36
CA SER A 168 28.41 -19.93 -21.54
C SER A 168 29.38 -21.08 -21.21
N LEU A 169 29.75 -21.26 -19.93
CA LEU A 169 30.69 -22.29 -19.48
C LEU A 169 30.02 -23.66 -19.21
N GLY A 170 28.70 -23.75 -19.32
CA GLY A 170 27.96 -25.01 -19.28
C GLY A 170 26.65 -24.91 -20.05
N ALA A 171 25.95 -26.03 -20.18
CA ALA A 171 24.67 -26.05 -20.88
C ALA A 171 23.59 -25.30 -20.08
N PRO A 172 22.74 -24.49 -20.75
CA PRO A 172 21.52 -23.96 -20.14
C PRO A 172 20.57 -25.12 -19.79
N ASP A 173 19.62 -24.89 -18.88
CA ASP A 173 18.56 -25.87 -18.61
C ASP A 173 17.55 -25.89 -19.76
N GLU A 174 17.26 -24.73 -20.37
CA GLU A 174 16.41 -24.59 -21.55
C GLU A 174 16.74 -23.30 -22.32
N VAL A 175 16.68 -23.35 -23.66
CA VAL A 175 16.55 -22.15 -24.52
C VAL A 175 15.45 -22.41 -25.54
N LYS A 176 14.36 -21.63 -25.48
CA LYS A 176 13.15 -21.84 -26.28
C LYS A 176 12.59 -20.57 -26.90
N LEU A 177 11.83 -20.74 -27.98
CA LEU A 177 10.95 -19.73 -28.55
C LEU A 177 9.67 -19.66 -27.71
N GLU A 178 9.59 -18.67 -26.81
CA GLU A 178 8.43 -18.46 -25.93
C GLU A 178 7.25 -17.79 -26.65
N LEU A 179 7.55 -16.92 -27.61
CA LEU A 179 6.56 -16.31 -28.51
C LEU A 179 7.11 -16.28 -29.93
N LYS A 180 6.34 -16.83 -30.88
CA LYS A 180 6.62 -16.71 -32.32
C LYS A 180 5.58 -15.79 -32.94
N GLY A 181 6.02 -14.68 -33.52
CA GLY A 181 5.10 -13.72 -34.13
C GLY A 181 5.78 -12.74 -35.09
N PRO A 182 5.06 -12.26 -36.13
CA PRO A 182 5.60 -11.42 -37.19
C PRO A 182 5.92 -9.98 -36.77
N VAL A 183 5.41 -9.49 -35.64
CA VAL A 183 5.71 -8.16 -35.06
C VAL A 183 6.68 -8.27 -33.89
N ARG A 184 6.47 -9.24 -32.99
CA ARG A 184 7.31 -9.53 -31.82
C ARG A 184 7.52 -11.03 -31.70
N SER A 185 8.78 -11.45 -31.54
CA SER A 185 9.16 -12.81 -31.17
C SER A 185 10.03 -12.78 -29.91
N VAL A 186 9.92 -13.79 -29.04
CA VAL A 186 10.61 -13.86 -27.75
C VAL A 186 11.37 -15.17 -27.61
N ILE A 187 12.68 -15.09 -27.36
CA ILE A 187 13.50 -16.22 -26.93
C ILE A 187 13.65 -16.15 -25.40
N LYS A 188 13.32 -17.24 -24.69
CA LYS A 188 13.60 -17.42 -23.27
C LYS A 188 14.77 -18.38 -23.08
N ALA A 189 15.67 -18.06 -22.15
CA ALA A 189 16.72 -18.94 -21.67
C ALA A 189 16.68 -19.03 -20.14
N ASP A 190 16.85 -20.25 -19.61
CA ASP A 190 16.98 -20.53 -18.18
C ASP A 190 18.23 -21.37 -17.94
N GLY A 191 19.00 -21.10 -16.87
CA GLY A 191 20.19 -21.90 -16.58
C GLY A 191 20.92 -21.56 -15.28
N TRP A 192 22.08 -22.20 -15.11
CA TRP A 192 23.05 -21.99 -14.03
C TRP A 192 24.26 -21.22 -14.56
N PHE A 193 24.93 -20.42 -13.71
CA PHE A 193 26.31 -20.03 -14.02
C PHE A 193 27.26 -21.16 -13.63
N TYR A 194 28.20 -21.47 -14.52
CA TYR A 194 29.18 -22.55 -14.34
C TYR A 194 30.58 -21.99 -14.22
N SER A 195 31.39 -22.52 -13.31
CA SER A 195 32.84 -22.28 -13.31
C SER A 195 33.53 -23.08 -14.42
N GLY A 196 34.79 -22.76 -14.71
CA GLY A 196 35.63 -23.55 -15.62
C GLY A 196 35.85 -25.02 -15.20
N THR A 197 35.48 -25.39 -13.97
CA THR A 197 35.51 -26.79 -13.47
C THR A 197 34.11 -27.44 -13.41
N GLY A 198 33.07 -26.78 -13.95
CA GLY A 198 31.70 -27.27 -13.96
C GLY A 198 30.91 -27.08 -12.65
N GLU A 199 31.44 -26.34 -11.68
CA GLU A 199 30.71 -26.00 -10.45
C GLU A 199 29.59 -25.00 -10.74
N LYS A 200 28.42 -25.21 -10.15
CA LYS A 200 27.24 -24.34 -10.33
C LYS A 200 27.14 -23.31 -9.20
N MET A 201 26.88 -22.05 -9.55
CA MET A 201 26.57 -21.00 -8.57
C MET A 201 25.50 -20.06 -9.13
N CYS A 202 24.39 -19.90 -8.40
CA CYS A 202 23.25 -19.06 -8.81
C CYS A 202 22.62 -19.47 -10.16
N ARG A 203 21.46 -18.87 -10.45
CA ARG A 203 20.70 -19.12 -11.67
C ARG A 203 20.40 -17.82 -12.42
N TYR A 204 20.15 -17.94 -13.72
CA TYR A 204 19.64 -16.87 -14.55
C TYR A 204 18.37 -17.28 -15.28
N THR A 205 17.55 -16.27 -15.58
CA THR A 205 16.51 -16.32 -16.61
C THR A 205 16.68 -15.08 -17.50
N VAL A 206 16.64 -15.25 -18.82
CA VAL A 206 16.65 -14.16 -19.80
C VAL A 206 15.48 -14.29 -20.76
N ARG A 207 14.83 -13.16 -21.08
CA ARG A 207 13.86 -13.02 -22.18
C ARG A 207 14.35 -11.96 -23.17
N LEU A 208 14.65 -12.38 -24.40
CA LEU A 208 15.06 -11.51 -25.51
C LEU A 208 13.85 -11.26 -26.41
N ASN A 209 13.35 -10.02 -26.43
CA ASN A 209 12.23 -9.59 -27.28
C ASN A 209 12.79 -8.91 -28.54
N PHE A 210 12.49 -9.50 -29.69
CA PHE A 210 12.86 -9.01 -31.02
C PHE A 210 11.64 -8.38 -31.69
N PHE A 211 11.82 -7.28 -32.42
CA PHE A 211 10.71 -6.51 -33.00
C PHE A 211 10.91 -6.26 -34.50
N LYS A 212 9.81 -6.36 -35.27
CA LYS A 212 9.81 -6.14 -36.72
C LYS A 212 10.39 -4.78 -37.09
N GLY A 213 11.33 -4.80 -38.04
CA GLY A 213 12.00 -3.62 -38.57
C GLY A 213 12.87 -2.87 -37.56
N LYS A 214 13.29 -3.51 -36.45
CA LYS A 214 14.16 -2.88 -35.43
C LYS A 214 15.52 -3.59 -35.31
N PRO A 215 16.61 -2.82 -35.20
CA PRO A 215 17.93 -3.34 -34.86
C PRO A 215 18.13 -3.51 -33.34
N PHE A 216 17.13 -3.15 -32.52
CA PHE A 216 17.20 -3.27 -31.07
C PHE A 216 16.49 -4.50 -30.52
N VAL A 217 16.96 -4.96 -29.36
CA VAL A 217 16.40 -6.04 -28.55
C VAL A 217 16.04 -5.49 -27.17
N LYS A 218 14.85 -5.83 -26.67
CA LYS A 218 14.47 -5.61 -25.27
C LYS A 218 14.73 -6.90 -24.48
N MET A 219 15.67 -6.83 -23.54
CA MET A 219 16.07 -7.91 -22.67
C MET A 219 15.52 -7.72 -21.26
N LEU A 220 14.88 -8.75 -20.72
CA LEU A 220 14.68 -8.89 -19.28
C LEU A 220 15.66 -9.95 -18.76
N TYR A 221 16.60 -9.55 -17.92
CA TYR A 221 17.50 -10.45 -17.20
C TYR A 221 17.02 -10.59 -15.76
N THR A 222 16.96 -11.81 -15.23
CA THR A 222 16.73 -12.10 -13.80
C THR A 222 17.93 -12.89 -13.27
N PHE A 223 18.60 -12.34 -12.26
CA PHE A 223 19.56 -13.06 -11.42
C PHE A 223 18.83 -13.74 -10.25
N LEU A 224 19.21 -14.97 -9.87
CA LEU A 224 18.59 -15.72 -8.76
C LEU A 224 19.65 -16.37 -7.87
N ILE A 225 19.64 -16.02 -6.58
CA ILE A 225 20.57 -16.54 -5.57
C ILE A 225 20.09 -17.90 -5.07
N THR A 226 20.93 -18.92 -5.26
CA THR A 226 20.65 -20.31 -4.83
C THR A 226 21.39 -20.73 -3.57
N GLU A 227 22.45 -20.01 -3.19
CA GLU A 227 23.26 -20.27 -2.01
C GLU A 227 22.72 -19.52 -0.78
N ASN A 228 23.21 -19.89 0.41
CA ASN A 228 22.96 -19.13 1.63
C ASN A 228 23.88 -17.89 1.72
N THR A 229 23.49 -16.95 2.59
CA THR A 229 24.19 -15.68 2.85
C THR A 229 25.70 -15.80 3.18
N GLU A 230 26.16 -16.90 3.79
CA GLU A 230 27.59 -17.05 4.09
C GLU A 230 28.45 -17.28 2.84
N LYS A 231 27.84 -17.81 1.77
CA LYS A 231 28.49 -18.11 0.48
C LYS A 231 28.13 -17.12 -0.64
N ALA A 232 26.93 -16.53 -0.59
CA ALA A 232 26.40 -15.64 -1.63
C ALA A 232 27.10 -14.27 -1.60
N LYS A 233 28.37 -14.24 -2.03
CA LYS A 233 29.24 -13.06 -2.01
C LYS A 233 29.90 -12.85 -3.36
N PHE A 234 29.71 -11.68 -3.95
CA PHE A 234 30.04 -11.41 -5.36
C PHE A 234 30.90 -10.15 -5.49
N SER A 235 31.98 -10.23 -6.27
CA SER A 235 32.84 -9.08 -6.59
C SER A 235 32.44 -8.36 -7.88
N ASP A 236 31.67 -9.03 -8.74
CA ASP A 236 31.20 -8.51 -10.03
C ASP A 236 30.02 -9.39 -10.49
N ILE A 237 28.99 -8.79 -11.08
CA ILE A 237 27.92 -9.51 -11.80
C ILE A 237 27.69 -8.72 -13.08
N GLY A 238 27.98 -9.31 -14.24
CA GLY A 238 28.09 -8.57 -15.49
C GLY A 238 27.33 -9.21 -16.65
N ILE A 239 26.92 -8.34 -17.57
CA ILE A 239 26.27 -8.65 -18.84
C ILE A 239 27.13 -7.98 -19.91
N SER A 240 28.01 -8.77 -20.52
CA SER A 240 29.02 -8.25 -21.45
C SER A 240 28.65 -8.58 -22.90
N LEU A 241 28.65 -7.56 -23.77
CA LEU A 241 28.53 -7.71 -25.21
C LEU A 241 29.91 -7.58 -25.85
N PRO A 242 30.32 -8.51 -26.73
CA PRO A 242 31.61 -8.45 -27.42
C PRO A 242 31.51 -7.41 -28.54
N LEU A 243 31.85 -6.16 -28.27
CA LEU A 243 31.74 -5.05 -29.22
C LEU A 243 33.10 -4.41 -29.43
N LYS A 244 33.47 -4.09 -30.67
CA LYS A 244 34.70 -3.36 -30.98
C LYS A 244 34.53 -1.88 -30.59
N THR A 245 34.68 -1.58 -29.30
CA THR A 245 34.45 -0.24 -28.77
C THR A 245 35.63 0.68 -29.07
N GLU A 246 35.47 1.55 -30.07
CA GLU A 246 36.49 2.55 -30.47
C GLU A 246 36.29 3.88 -29.74
N ASN A 247 35.03 4.22 -29.42
CA ASN A 247 34.64 5.37 -28.63
C ASN A 247 33.58 4.97 -27.61
N VAL A 248 33.46 5.72 -26.52
CA VAL A 248 32.33 5.62 -25.58
C VAL A 248 31.74 7.00 -25.28
N LEU A 249 30.43 7.08 -25.12
CA LEU A 249 29.70 8.20 -24.54
C LEU A 249 28.74 7.67 -23.47
N PHE A 250 28.87 8.17 -22.24
CA PHE A 250 27.95 7.83 -21.15
C PHE A 250 26.82 8.85 -21.05
N GLY A 251 25.60 8.36 -20.84
CA GLY A 251 24.44 9.20 -20.66
C GLY A 251 24.58 10.16 -19.48
N GLY A 252 24.11 11.39 -19.67
CA GLY A 252 24.30 12.46 -18.68
C GLY A 252 25.72 13.06 -18.66
N THR A 253 26.55 12.76 -19.66
CA THR A 253 27.86 13.39 -19.85
C THR A 253 27.95 14.01 -21.25
N ASP A 254 28.72 15.10 -21.39
CA ASP A 254 28.92 15.82 -22.67
C ASP A 254 30.19 15.37 -23.41
N LYS A 255 30.95 14.43 -22.84
CA LYS A 255 32.29 14.07 -23.31
C LYS A 255 32.33 12.66 -23.87
N ARG A 256 32.48 12.56 -25.19
CA ARG A 256 32.92 11.34 -25.87
C ARG A 256 34.39 11.04 -25.52
N ILE A 257 34.71 9.79 -25.24
CA ILE A 257 36.06 9.32 -24.93
C ILE A 257 36.48 8.33 -26.02
N ALA A 258 37.63 8.58 -26.65
CA ALA A 258 38.26 7.64 -27.58
C ALA A 258 39.05 6.59 -26.78
N LEU A 259 38.80 5.31 -27.07
CA LEU A 259 39.39 4.18 -26.34
C LEU A 259 40.64 3.66 -27.09
N LYS A 260 41.64 3.23 -26.33
CA LYS A 260 42.76 2.44 -26.84
C LYS A 260 42.47 0.95 -26.60
N ASP A 261 43.00 0.07 -27.43
CA ASP A 261 42.82 -1.37 -27.26
C ASP A 261 43.24 -1.81 -25.84
N GLY A 262 42.32 -2.45 -25.12
CA GLY A 262 42.50 -2.89 -23.74
C GLY A 262 42.41 -1.81 -22.65
N SER A 263 42.18 -0.54 -22.97
CA SER A 263 41.82 0.49 -21.96
C SER A 263 40.37 0.32 -21.51
N SER A 264 40.09 0.62 -20.24
CA SER A 264 38.72 0.64 -19.68
C SER A 264 38.34 2.06 -19.30
N GLU A 265 37.11 2.44 -19.63
CA GLU A 265 36.43 3.64 -19.14
C GLU A 265 35.04 3.23 -18.63
N TYR A 266 34.58 3.79 -17.51
CA TYR A 266 33.31 3.42 -16.89
C TYR A 266 32.58 4.59 -16.25
N LEU A 267 31.25 4.45 -16.19
CA LEU A 267 30.36 5.24 -15.32
C LEU A 267 29.83 4.32 -14.23
N LEU A 268 30.16 4.62 -12.97
CA LEU A 268 29.65 3.96 -11.77
C LEU A 268 28.65 4.86 -11.05
N GLN A 269 27.38 4.47 -10.99
CA GLN A 269 26.43 5.06 -10.05
C GLN A 269 26.50 4.28 -8.74
N TYR A 270 27.08 4.87 -7.70
CA TYR A 270 27.35 4.20 -6.41
C TYR A 270 26.47 4.68 -5.25
N ASP A 271 25.67 5.73 -5.45
CA ASP A 271 24.62 6.21 -4.55
C ASP A 271 23.41 6.66 -5.40
N ASN A 272 22.25 6.87 -4.79
CA ASN A 272 21.03 7.34 -5.46
C ASN A 272 21.16 8.74 -6.11
N ASP A 273 22.18 9.50 -5.74
CA ASP A 273 22.43 10.88 -6.17
C ASP A 273 23.91 11.19 -6.42
N LYS A 274 24.76 10.16 -6.58
CA LYS A 274 26.18 10.28 -6.91
C LYS A 274 26.61 9.24 -7.95
N LEU A 275 27.26 9.71 -9.01
CA LEU A 275 28.01 8.89 -9.96
C LEU A 275 29.50 9.26 -9.96
N LEU A 276 30.34 8.32 -10.36
CA LEU A 276 31.77 8.49 -10.60
C LEU A 276 32.05 8.10 -12.05
N LEU A 277 32.90 8.90 -12.71
CA LEU A 277 33.51 8.55 -13.98
C LEU A 277 34.94 8.05 -13.72
N SER A 278 35.40 7.12 -14.55
CA SER A 278 36.77 6.60 -14.50
C SER A 278 37.82 7.72 -14.42
N ASP A 279 38.61 7.72 -13.34
CA ASP A 279 39.79 8.56 -13.18
C ASP A 279 41.04 7.67 -13.12
N ALA A 280 41.85 7.72 -14.18
CA ALA A 280 43.11 6.98 -14.25
C ALA A 280 44.11 7.33 -13.12
N LYS A 281 43.94 8.45 -12.41
CA LYS A 281 44.75 8.85 -11.25
C LYS A 281 44.17 8.36 -9.91
N ASN A 282 42.86 8.10 -9.83
CA ASN A 282 42.16 7.68 -8.62
C ASN A 282 41.01 6.69 -8.90
N PRO A 283 41.28 5.50 -9.47
CA PRO A 283 40.23 4.54 -9.75
C PRO A 283 39.56 4.06 -8.46
N GLY A 284 38.23 3.94 -8.47
CA GLY A 284 37.46 3.32 -7.39
C GLY A 284 37.64 3.93 -5.99
N LYS A 285 37.56 5.26 -5.85
CA LYS A 285 37.49 5.94 -4.54
C LYS A 285 36.15 6.64 -4.34
N TRP A 286 35.59 6.55 -3.13
CA TRP A 286 34.39 7.31 -2.76
C TRP A 286 34.64 8.82 -2.85
N LYS A 287 33.79 9.53 -3.60
CA LYS A 287 33.74 10.99 -3.67
C LYS A 287 32.48 11.47 -2.94
N ALA A 288 32.59 12.49 -2.09
CA ALA A 288 31.44 12.99 -1.32
C ALA A 288 30.35 13.60 -2.22
N GLU A 289 30.77 14.37 -3.24
CA GLU A 289 29.88 15.04 -4.21
C GLU A 289 29.62 14.22 -5.49
N GLY A 290 30.42 13.18 -5.74
CA GLY A 290 30.50 12.51 -7.04
C GLY A 290 31.15 13.37 -8.14
N ASP A 291 31.16 12.84 -9.36
CA ASP A 291 31.45 13.57 -10.61
C ASP A 291 30.14 14.02 -11.31
N GLY A 292 28.99 13.63 -10.76
CA GLY A 292 27.64 13.94 -11.23
C GLY A 292 26.60 13.31 -10.32
N LYS A 293 25.31 13.56 -10.59
CA LYS A 293 24.22 13.13 -9.68
C LYS A 293 23.53 11.83 -10.06
N ARG A 294 22.72 11.84 -11.12
CA ARG A 294 21.84 10.72 -11.50
C ARG A 294 22.02 10.42 -12.98
N SER A 295 22.67 9.30 -13.28
CA SER A 295 22.83 8.83 -14.66
C SER A 295 21.48 8.37 -15.23
N PRO A 296 21.16 8.72 -16.49
CA PRO A 296 20.01 8.18 -17.21
C PRO A 296 20.21 6.71 -17.63
N GLY A 297 21.34 6.07 -17.29
CA GLY A 297 21.50 4.62 -17.41
C GLY A 297 21.81 4.11 -18.80
N TRP A 298 22.52 4.86 -19.64
CA TRP A 298 22.97 4.37 -20.94
C TRP A 298 24.43 4.65 -21.26
N ALA A 299 24.98 3.82 -22.13
CA ALA A 299 26.28 3.99 -22.75
C ALA A 299 26.16 3.72 -24.26
N TRP A 300 26.72 4.59 -25.08
CA TRP A 300 26.85 4.42 -26.52
C TRP A 300 28.31 4.13 -26.88
N THR A 301 28.52 3.30 -27.89
CA THR A 301 29.82 3.05 -28.51
C THR A 301 29.71 3.03 -30.03
N GLY A 302 30.74 3.49 -30.73
CA GLY A 302 30.75 3.43 -32.19
C GLY A 302 32.01 3.96 -32.84
N GLY A 303 32.08 3.73 -34.15
CA GLY A 303 33.17 4.08 -35.04
C GLY A 303 32.64 4.39 -36.44
N LYS A 304 33.46 4.13 -37.48
CA LYS A 304 33.08 4.42 -38.87
C LYS A 304 32.02 3.49 -39.44
N ASP A 305 32.04 2.22 -39.05
CA ASP A 305 31.27 1.13 -39.67
C ASP A 305 30.21 0.50 -38.75
N PHE A 306 30.15 0.93 -37.48
CA PHE A 306 29.27 0.36 -36.45
C PHE A 306 28.96 1.39 -35.35
N SER A 307 27.77 1.27 -34.76
CA SER A 307 27.36 2.00 -33.56
C SER A 307 26.31 1.21 -32.78
N ALA A 308 26.47 1.11 -31.45
CA ALA A 308 25.48 0.51 -30.56
C ALA A 308 25.30 1.30 -29.27
N MET A 309 24.16 1.07 -28.62
CA MET A 309 23.81 1.63 -27.33
C MET A 309 23.25 0.54 -26.43
N MET A 310 23.67 0.56 -25.17
CA MET A 310 23.03 -0.19 -24.09
C MET A 310 22.33 0.82 -23.17
N TYR A 311 21.06 0.60 -22.88
CA TYR A 311 20.25 1.34 -21.90
C TYR A 311 19.71 0.38 -20.84
N VAL A 312 19.73 0.80 -19.59
CA VAL A 312 19.27 0.03 -18.42
C VAL A 312 18.21 0.86 -17.69
N SER A 313 17.01 0.31 -17.56
CA SER A 313 15.91 0.95 -16.82
C SER A 313 16.26 1.13 -15.33
N ASP A 314 15.78 2.21 -14.73
CA ASP A 314 15.91 2.50 -13.28
C ASP A 314 17.35 2.49 -12.72
N PHE A 315 18.33 2.87 -13.55
CA PHE A 315 19.76 2.74 -13.26
C PHE A 315 20.21 3.48 -11.99
N TRP A 316 19.76 4.72 -11.74
CA TRP A 316 20.14 5.42 -10.51
C TRP A 316 19.29 5.03 -9.31
N GLN A 317 18.03 4.64 -9.53
CA GLN A 317 17.13 4.19 -8.48
C GLN A 317 17.55 2.82 -7.91
N THR A 318 18.16 1.97 -8.73
CA THR A 318 18.60 0.60 -8.38
C THR A 318 20.12 0.48 -8.14
N PHE A 319 20.76 1.59 -7.74
CA PHE A 319 22.19 1.64 -7.42
C PHE A 319 22.61 0.54 -6.39
N PRO A 320 23.86 0.06 -6.42
CA PRO A 320 24.92 0.50 -7.28
C PRO A 320 24.85 -0.18 -8.67
N ASN A 321 25.13 0.57 -9.73
CA ASN A 321 25.13 0.06 -11.11
C ASN A 321 26.29 0.70 -11.88
N GLU A 322 26.88 -0.04 -12.82
CA GLU A 322 28.02 0.46 -13.58
C GLU A 322 27.92 0.05 -15.06
N LEU A 323 28.36 0.95 -15.95
CA LEU A 323 28.51 0.74 -17.39
C LEU A 323 29.98 0.91 -17.73
N GLU A 324 30.60 -0.12 -18.29
CA GLU A 324 32.02 -0.14 -18.68
C GLU A 324 32.14 -0.35 -20.20
N ALA A 325 33.06 0.38 -20.84
CA ALA A 325 33.51 0.09 -22.19
C ALA A 325 35.01 -0.25 -22.18
N GLN A 326 35.35 -1.44 -22.69
CA GLN A 326 36.74 -1.91 -22.80
C GLN A 326 37.19 -1.86 -24.25
N GLY A 327 38.14 -0.97 -24.55
CA GLY A 327 38.57 -0.63 -25.90
C GLY A 327 38.88 -1.85 -26.78
N GLY A 328 38.19 -1.93 -27.92
CA GLY A 328 38.30 -3.03 -28.88
C GLY A 328 37.63 -4.36 -28.48
N LYS A 329 37.09 -4.46 -27.25
CA LYS A 329 36.63 -5.74 -26.67
C LYS A 329 35.13 -5.79 -26.37
N SER A 330 34.64 -4.91 -25.51
CA SER A 330 33.29 -5.06 -24.94
C SER A 330 32.62 -3.77 -24.50
N LEU A 331 31.29 -3.84 -24.44
CA LEU A 331 30.43 -2.93 -23.68
C LEU A 331 29.69 -3.78 -22.65
N THR A 332 29.86 -3.46 -21.36
CA THR A 332 29.39 -4.28 -20.24
C THR A 332 28.49 -3.47 -19.32
N TYR A 333 27.33 -4.02 -18.97
CA TYR A 333 26.57 -3.58 -17.81
C TYR A 333 26.93 -4.45 -16.61
N HIS A 334 27.50 -3.83 -15.58
CA HIS A 334 27.75 -4.44 -14.29
C HIS A 334 26.51 -4.24 -13.41
N PHE A 335 25.71 -5.30 -13.37
CA PHE A 335 24.58 -5.47 -12.47
C PHE A 335 24.99 -5.43 -11.00
N TRP A 336 26.21 -5.87 -10.69
CA TRP A 336 26.95 -5.46 -9.50
C TRP A 336 28.32 -4.92 -9.94
N PRO A 337 28.71 -3.70 -9.53
CA PRO A 337 29.87 -2.98 -10.11
C PRO A 337 31.21 -3.67 -9.88
N ALA A 338 32.02 -3.79 -10.93
CA ALA A 338 33.41 -4.23 -10.82
C ALA A 338 34.28 -3.19 -10.07
N HIS A 339 33.90 -1.90 -10.11
CA HIS A 339 34.63 -0.80 -9.48
C HIS A 339 33.95 -0.25 -8.23
N GLY A 340 33.07 -1.04 -7.59
CA GLY A 340 32.24 -0.63 -6.45
C GLY A 340 33.00 0.06 -5.31
N VAL A 341 32.38 1.11 -4.74
CA VAL A 341 32.96 1.95 -3.67
C VAL A 341 32.03 1.98 -2.46
N SER A 342 32.61 2.09 -1.26
CA SER A 342 31.90 2.26 0.01
C SER A 342 32.25 3.58 0.66
N MET A 343 31.32 4.16 1.42
CA MET A 343 31.56 5.36 2.20
C MET A 343 32.42 5.03 3.43
N PRO A 344 33.58 5.69 3.63
CA PRO A 344 34.34 5.57 4.87
C PRO A 344 33.52 5.98 6.09
N ASP A 345 33.70 5.28 7.21
CA ASP A 345 33.14 5.60 8.53
C ASP A 345 31.61 5.76 8.61
N ARG A 346 30.86 5.09 7.71
CA ARG A 346 29.39 5.12 7.69
C ARG A 346 28.79 4.65 9.02
N LYS A 347 28.10 5.56 9.73
CA LYS A 347 27.41 5.27 11.00
C LYS A 347 25.99 4.74 10.76
N ILE A 348 25.71 3.56 11.30
CA ILE A 348 24.37 2.94 11.30
C ILE A 348 23.65 3.32 12.60
N VAL A 349 22.45 3.87 12.48
CA VAL A 349 21.56 4.31 13.56
C VAL A 349 20.12 3.92 13.21
N ASP A 350 19.21 3.90 14.19
CA ASP A 350 17.82 3.50 13.96
C ASP A 350 17.19 4.19 12.73
N ALA A 351 17.40 5.51 12.59
CA ALA A 351 16.85 6.34 11.51
C ALA A 351 17.47 6.12 10.11
N ASN A 352 18.39 5.17 9.94
CA ASN A 352 19.01 4.90 8.64
C ASN A 352 19.25 3.41 8.35
N ARG A 353 18.69 2.50 9.17
CA ARG A 353 18.84 1.06 8.96
C ARG A 353 18.18 0.56 7.67
N GLN A 354 17.10 1.20 7.22
CA GLN A 354 16.37 0.78 6.00
C GLN A 354 17.19 0.89 4.73
N TYR A 355 18.27 1.67 4.69
CA TYR A 355 19.08 1.76 3.47
C TYR A 355 19.86 0.48 3.16
N LEU A 356 20.00 -0.43 4.15
CA LEU A 356 20.67 -1.73 4.02
C LEU A 356 22.02 -1.62 3.27
N TRP A 357 22.81 -0.58 3.55
CA TRP A 357 23.98 -0.23 2.72
C TRP A 357 25.00 -1.36 2.58
N TYR A 358 25.03 -2.32 3.50
CA TYR A 358 25.89 -3.51 3.40
C TYR A 358 25.67 -4.34 2.11
N CYS A 359 24.50 -4.24 1.46
CA CYS A 359 24.24 -4.83 0.14
C CYS A 359 24.03 -3.79 -0.99
N HIS A 360 24.36 -2.52 -0.75
CA HIS A 360 24.24 -1.41 -1.71
C HIS A 360 25.53 -0.57 -1.89
N GLU A 361 26.64 -0.92 -1.23
CA GLU A 361 27.92 -0.24 -1.41
C GLU A 361 29.11 -1.21 -1.30
N GLY A 362 30.30 -0.74 -1.67
CA GLY A 362 31.54 -1.48 -1.58
C GLY A 362 31.83 -2.36 -2.81
N LYS A 363 32.94 -3.09 -2.75
CA LYS A 363 33.40 -3.98 -3.83
C LYS A 363 32.71 -5.33 -3.85
N ILE A 364 32.35 -5.84 -2.67
CA ILE A 364 31.73 -7.15 -2.51
C ILE A 364 30.27 -6.95 -2.13
N LEU A 365 29.35 -7.48 -2.94
CA LEU A 365 27.98 -7.71 -2.53
C LEU A 365 27.99 -8.80 -1.47
N ASP A 366 27.68 -8.45 -0.22
CA ASP A 366 27.52 -9.38 0.88
C ASP A 366 26.12 -9.22 1.46
N PHE A 367 25.35 -10.30 1.55
CA PHE A 367 24.01 -10.27 2.15
C PHE A 367 24.05 -10.47 3.67
N LYS A 368 25.23 -10.65 4.27
CA LYS A 368 25.39 -10.87 5.71
C LYS A 368 25.16 -9.57 6.46
N VAL A 369 23.99 -9.49 7.11
CA VAL A 369 23.60 -8.38 7.97
C VAL A 369 24.69 -8.13 9.03
N PRO A 370 25.36 -6.96 9.04
CA PRO A 370 26.39 -6.66 10.03
C PRO A 370 25.78 -6.46 11.43
N GLU A 371 26.53 -6.78 12.48
CA GLU A 371 26.03 -6.77 13.86
C GLU A 371 25.39 -5.44 14.30
N VAL A 372 25.94 -4.31 13.85
CA VAL A 372 25.42 -2.96 14.14
C VAL A 372 23.99 -2.71 13.65
N TYR A 373 23.51 -3.48 12.67
CA TYR A 373 22.12 -3.38 12.18
C TYR A 373 21.13 -4.09 13.09
N TYR A 374 21.51 -5.20 13.74
CA TYR A 374 20.59 -6.00 14.58
C TYR A 374 20.81 -5.82 16.09
N THR A 375 21.84 -5.08 16.52
CA THR A 375 22.11 -4.78 17.94
C THR A 375 21.50 -3.44 18.35
N SER A 376 20.27 -3.49 18.88
CA SER A 376 19.63 -2.34 19.55
C SER A 376 19.01 -2.74 20.91
N PRO A 377 19.36 -2.06 22.01
CA PRO A 377 18.81 -2.33 23.33
C PRO A 377 17.40 -1.72 23.47
N ALA A 378 16.43 -2.53 23.90
CA ALA A 378 15.09 -2.04 24.21
C ALA A 378 15.07 -1.35 25.59
N LYS A 379 14.42 -0.19 25.68
CA LYS A 379 14.19 0.57 26.92
C LYS A 379 12.92 0.09 27.63
N ASP A 380 11.96 -0.48 26.91
CA ASP A 380 10.74 -1.06 27.47
C ASP A 380 10.21 -2.30 26.70
N LYS A 381 9.16 -2.95 27.23
CA LYS A 381 8.54 -4.16 26.64
C LYS A 381 7.84 -3.93 25.30
N LYS A 382 7.43 -2.70 24.98
CA LYS A 382 6.78 -2.34 23.71
C LYS A 382 7.84 -2.16 22.63
N GLU A 383 8.97 -1.54 22.97
CA GLU A 383 10.16 -1.47 22.12
C GLU A 383 10.77 -2.87 21.90
N GLU A 384 10.80 -3.72 22.92
CA GLU A 384 11.21 -5.14 22.80
C GLU A 384 10.34 -5.93 21.80
N TYR A 385 9.02 -5.70 21.79
CA TYR A 385 8.12 -6.32 20.80
C TYR A 385 8.51 -5.97 19.36
N LYS A 386 8.98 -4.74 19.13
CA LYS A 386 9.46 -4.26 17.83
C LYS A 386 10.84 -4.85 17.51
N LEU A 387 11.81 -4.59 18.38
CA LEU A 387 13.22 -4.89 18.18
C LEU A 387 13.54 -6.38 18.07
N ARG A 388 12.66 -7.30 18.50
CA ARG A 388 12.87 -8.74 18.24
C ARG A 388 13.00 -9.07 16.75
N TYR A 389 12.31 -8.33 15.86
CA TYR A 389 12.42 -8.57 14.41
C TYR A 389 13.74 -8.04 13.87
N VAL A 390 14.17 -6.85 14.32
CA VAL A 390 15.50 -6.30 14.03
C VAL A 390 16.60 -7.27 14.51
N ARG A 391 16.46 -7.86 15.71
CA ARG A 391 17.40 -8.87 16.23
C ARG A 391 17.42 -10.18 15.44
N ASN A 392 16.35 -10.50 14.69
CA ASN A 392 16.36 -11.63 13.76
C ASN A 392 17.22 -11.37 12.51
N GLY A 393 17.69 -10.12 12.28
CA GLY A 393 18.66 -9.79 11.23
C GLY A 393 19.88 -10.72 11.21
N ARG A 394 20.32 -11.19 12.39
CA ARG A 394 21.40 -12.19 12.56
C ARG A 394 21.13 -13.57 11.94
N TYR A 395 19.90 -13.81 11.48
CA TYR A 395 19.41 -15.07 10.90
C TYR A 395 18.88 -14.89 9.47
N GLU A 396 18.91 -13.67 8.92
CA GLU A 396 18.38 -13.40 7.59
C GLU A 396 19.24 -14.07 6.51
N ASN A 397 18.58 -14.71 5.55
CA ASN A 397 19.21 -15.51 4.51
C ASN A 397 18.70 -15.08 3.13
N CYS A 398 19.59 -14.70 2.22
CA CYS A 398 19.27 -14.27 0.86
C CYS A 398 18.97 -15.42 -0.11
N MET A 399 19.04 -16.69 0.32
CA MET A 399 18.63 -17.83 -0.51
C MET A 399 17.20 -17.61 -1.02
N GLY A 400 17.03 -17.67 -2.34
CA GLY A 400 15.77 -17.40 -3.02
C GLY A 400 15.48 -15.95 -3.36
N VAL A 401 16.36 -15.01 -3.02
CA VAL A 401 16.30 -13.64 -3.58
C VAL A 401 16.66 -13.70 -5.06
N ALA A 402 15.77 -13.18 -5.89
CA ALA A 402 16.06 -12.80 -7.26
C ALA A 402 16.22 -11.28 -7.38
N LYS A 403 16.68 -10.82 -8.54
CA LYS A 403 16.54 -9.41 -8.96
C LYS A 403 16.60 -9.31 -10.48
N SER A 404 15.65 -8.58 -11.05
CA SER A 404 15.54 -8.34 -12.49
C SER A 404 16.13 -6.99 -12.91
N ALA A 405 16.68 -6.95 -14.12
CA ALA A 405 17.03 -5.74 -14.86
C ALA A 405 16.38 -5.77 -16.25
N GLU A 406 15.84 -4.63 -16.67
CA GLU A 406 15.29 -4.42 -18.01
C GLU A 406 16.28 -3.57 -18.81
N ILE A 407 16.72 -4.12 -19.93
CA ILE A 407 17.86 -3.63 -20.69
C ILE A 407 17.45 -3.55 -22.15
N PHE A 408 17.75 -2.45 -22.81
CA PHE A 408 17.57 -2.28 -24.24
C PHE A 408 18.94 -2.18 -24.90
N ILE A 409 19.15 -2.95 -25.96
CA ILE A 409 20.39 -2.92 -26.74
C ILE A 409 20.01 -2.60 -28.18
N ASP A 410 20.47 -1.47 -28.71
CA ASP A 410 20.34 -1.11 -30.11
C ASP A 410 21.69 -1.27 -30.81
N PHE A 411 21.73 -2.04 -31.90
CA PHE A 411 22.94 -2.36 -32.66
C PHE A 411 23.18 -1.46 -33.88
N ASN A 412 22.39 -0.39 -34.07
CA ASN A 412 22.54 0.54 -35.20
C ASN A 412 22.03 1.97 -34.90
N ILE A 413 22.30 2.52 -33.70
CA ILE A 413 21.82 3.84 -33.30
C ILE A 413 22.89 4.94 -33.43
N PRO A 414 22.62 6.05 -34.15
CA PRO A 414 23.48 7.23 -34.16
C PRO A 414 23.55 7.90 -32.78
N GLU A 415 24.76 8.29 -32.38
CA GLU A 415 25.04 8.94 -31.08
C GLU A 415 24.09 10.10 -30.75
N LYS A 416 23.78 10.95 -31.74
CA LYS A 416 22.89 12.13 -31.61
C LYS A 416 21.46 11.78 -31.19
N ASP A 417 21.02 10.54 -31.40
CA ASP A 417 19.65 10.09 -31.14
C ASP A 417 19.56 9.24 -29.85
N CYS A 418 20.70 8.84 -29.26
CA CYS A 418 20.76 8.05 -28.02
C CYS A 418 20.02 8.71 -26.84
N GLY A 419 20.20 10.03 -26.64
CA GLY A 419 19.49 10.76 -25.59
C GLY A 419 17.97 10.77 -25.78
N LYS A 420 17.49 10.85 -27.02
CA LYS A 420 16.05 10.78 -27.36
C LYS A 420 15.50 9.38 -27.14
N MET A 421 16.24 8.35 -27.58
CA MET A 421 15.86 6.94 -27.41
C MET A 421 15.81 6.56 -25.92
N ALA A 422 16.81 6.97 -25.12
CA ALA A 422 16.79 6.77 -23.67
C ALA A 422 15.57 7.44 -23.00
N ALA A 423 15.27 8.68 -23.37
CA ALA A 423 14.10 9.39 -22.84
C ALA A 423 12.77 8.72 -23.25
N LEU A 424 12.70 8.17 -24.48
CA LEU A 424 11.58 7.40 -24.99
C LEU A 424 11.39 6.08 -24.24
N TRP A 425 12.44 5.29 -24.01
CA TRP A 425 12.34 4.04 -23.25
C TRP A 425 12.03 4.28 -21.77
N GLN A 426 12.69 5.27 -21.13
CA GLN A 426 12.40 5.69 -19.76
C GLN A 426 10.94 6.14 -19.58
N ASN A 427 10.35 6.72 -20.64
CA ASN A 427 8.96 7.15 -20.67
C ASN A 427 8.15 6.36 -21.70
N SER A 428 8.38 5.04 -21.76
CA SER A 428 7.81 4.14 -22.78
C SER A 428 6.34 4.46 -23.05
N PRO A 429 5.96 4.68 -24.32
CA PRO A 429 4.56 4.84 -24.71
C PRO A 429 3.74 3.58 -24.40
N LEU A 430 2.47 3.79 -24.11
CA LEU A 430 1.54 2.79 -23.58
C LEU A 430 0.22 2.89 -24.31
N VAL A 431 -0.46 1.76 -24.51
CA VAL A 431 -1.79 1.73 -25.10
C VAL A 431 -2.71 0.83 -24.28
N MET A 432 -3.94 1.28 -24.04
CA MET A 432 -4.96 0.57 -23.27
C MET A 432 -6.34 0.82 -23.87
N ALA A 433 -7.29 -0.09 -23.69
CA ALA A 433 -8.71 0.25 -23.84
C ALA A 433 -9.11 1.33 -22.84
N THR A 434 -10.16 2.10 -23.14
CA THR A 434 -10.63 3.16 -22.23
C THR A 434 -10.96 2.60 -20.83
N PRO A 435 -10.73 3.38 -19.75
CA PRO A 435 -11.01 2.92 -18.39
C PRO A 435 -12.45 2.43 -18.19
N GLU A 436 -13.41 3.03 -18.90
CA GLU A 436 -14.81 2.63 -18.95
C GLU A 436 -14.96 1.19 -19.44
N TRP A 437 -14.30 0.83 -20.54
CA TRP A 437 -14.28 -0.55 -21.06
C TRP A 437 -13.57 -1.49 -20.10
N MET A 438 -12.38 -1.10 -19.63
CA MET A 438 -11.56 -1.91 -18.72
C MET A 438 -12.34 -2.28 -17.45
N CYS A 439 -12.98 -1.31 -16.80
CA CYS A 439 -13.81 -1.55 -15.61
C CYS A 439 -15.13 -2.27 -15.93
N ALA A 440 -15.76 -2.01 -17.08
CA ALA A 440 -17.00 -2.68 -17.47
C ALA A 440 -16.82 -4.15 -17.91
N SER A 441 -15.59 -4.57 -18.24
CA SER A 441 -15.26 -5.96 -18.62
C SER A 441 -15.65 -7.02 -17.58
N GLY A 442 -15.74 -6.64 -16.29
CA GLY A 442 -15.99 -7.56 -15.18
C GLY A 442 -14.78 -8.41 -14.75
N VAL A 443 -13.65 -8.35 -15.46
CA VAL A 443 -12.40 -9.06 -15.12
C VAL A 443 -11.87 -8.64 -13.75
N PHE A 444 -11.92 -7.34 -13.45
CA PHE A 444 -11.38 -6.77 -12.20
C PHE A 444 -12.38 -6.79 -11.05
N GLY A 445 -13.47 -7.56 -11.17
CA GLY A 445 -14.64 -7.48 -10.30
C GLY A 445 -15.42 -6.17 -10.50
N ARG A 446 -16.27 -5.84 -9.53
CA ARG A 446 -17.20 -4.70 -9.60
C ARG A 446 -16.55 -3.37 -9.23
N ILE A 447 -15.68 -2.84 -10.08
CA ILE A 447 -15.09 -1.50 -9.95
C ILE A 447 -15.72 -0.50 -10.92
N LEU A 448 -15.75 0.79 -10.55
CA LEU A 448 -16.10 1.89 -11.45
C LEU A 448 -14.85 2.36 -12.22
N ALA A 449 -15.00 3.03 -13.36
CA ALA A 449 -13.94 3.91 -13.88
C ALA A 449 -13.74 5.11 -12.94
N ALA A 450 -12.63 5.84 -13.08
CA ALA A 450 -12.42 7.09 -12.36
C ALA A 450 -13.39 8.15 -12.90
N SER A 451 -14.16 8.77 -12.00
CA SER A 451 -15.26 9.68 -12.38
C SER A 451 -15.21 10.96 -11.54
N PRO A 452 -14.21 11.85 -11.76
CA PRO A 452 -14.03 13.07 -10.97
C PRO A 452 -15.21 14.04 -11.06
N GLU A 453 -16.04 13.94 -12.09
CA GLU A 453 -17.26 14.71 -12.27
C GLU A 453 -18.43 14.25 -11.37
N LYS A 454 -18.39 13.00 -10.86
CA LYS A 454 -19.37 12.48 -9.88
C LYS A 454 -18.82 12.33 -8.48
N PHE A 455 -17.54 11.97 -8.36
CA PHE A 455 -16.85 11.64 -7.11
C PHE A 455 -15.53 12.44 -6.95
N PRO A 456 -15.58 13.79 -7.03
CA PRO A 456 -14.37 14.62 -7.10
C PRO A 456 -13.43 14.43 -5.91
N GLU A 457 -13.96 14.36 -4.69
CA GLU A 457 -13.15 14.24 -3.48
C GLU A 457 -12.56 12.83 -3.33
N GLU A 458 -13.28 11.79 -3.75
CA GLU A 458 -12.78 10.41 -3.73
C GLU A 458 -11.67 10.17 -4.76
N GLU A 459 -11.80 10.63 -6.01
CA GLU A 459 -10.74 10.47 -7.00
C GLU A 459 -9.51 11.34 -6.66
N LYS A 460 -9.74 12.57 -6.15
CA LYS A 460 -8.69 13.45 -5.61
C LYS A 460 -7.96 12.78 -4.45
N ALA A 461 -8.68 12.18 -3.52
CA ALA A 461 -8.12 11.40 -2.41
C ALA A 461 -7.25 10.25 -2.92
N LEU A 462 -7.78 9.37 -3.77
CA LEU A 462 -7.04 8.22 -4.32
C LEU A 462 -5.75 8.64 -5.04
N SER A 463 -5.79 9.74 -5.81
CA SER A 463 -4.59 10.30 -6.43
C SER A 463 -3.60 10.82 -5.39
N LYS A 464 -4.06 11.65 -4.46
CA LYS A 464 -3.18 12.30 -3.47
C LYS A 464 -2.52 11.30 -2.53
N LEU A 465 -3.20 10.22 -2.14
CA LEU A 465 -2.65 9.13 -1.32
C LEU A 465 -1.45 8.47 -2.01
N PHE A 466 -1.59 8.11 -3.30
CA PHE A 466 -0.50 7.59 -4.12
C PHE A 466 0.65 8.60 -4.25
N ASP A 467 0.33 9.85 -4.60
CA ASP A 467 1.33 10.90 -4.80
C ASP A 467 2.09 11.23 -3.49
N CYS A 468 1.44 11.07 -2.33
CA CYS A 468 2.04 11.20 -1.00
C CYS A 468 3.12 10.15 -0.79
N GLU A 469 2.83 8.87 -1.05
CA GLU A 469 3.85 7.81 -0.94
C GLU A 469 5.06 8.07 -1.83
N ARG A 470 4.85 8.51 -3.07
CA ARG A 470 5.96 8.79 -3.99
C ARG A 470 6.82 9.96 -3.50
N ARG A 471 6.20 11.00 -2.91
CA ARG A 471 6.93 12.10 -2.23
C ARG A 471 7.71 11.61 -1.00
N LEU A 472 7.10 10.78 -0.17
CA LEU A 472 7.74 10.28 1.06
C LEU A 472 8.90 9.34 0.74
N GLN A 473 8.78 8.50 -0.30
CA GLN A 473 9.87 7.68 -0.83
C GLN A 473 11.06 8.53 -1.31
N ASP A 474 10.87 9.59 -2.12
CA ASP A 474 12.01 10.44 -2.50
C ASP A 474 12.49 11.32 -1.33
N HIS A 475 11.64 11.71 -0.39
CA HIS A 475 12.09 12.43 0.81
C HIS A 475 13.04 11.58 1.68
N THR A 476 12.68 10.33 1.91
CA THR A 476 13.48 9.37 2.69
C THR A 476 14.58 8.71 1.86
N LYS A 477 14.59 8.86 0.53
CA LYS A 477 15.57 8.27 -0.40
C LYS A 477 15.57 6.74 -0.37
N ASP A 478 14.38 6.12 -0.35
CA ASP A 478 14.22 4.65 -0.41
C ASP A 478 14.54 4.10 -1.82
N TYR A 479 15.82 4.21 -2.16
CA TYR A 479 16.46 3.73 -3.38
C TYR A 479 17.51 2.69 -3.02
N GLY A 480 17.99 1.97 -4.02
CA GLY A 480 18.93 0.86 -3.88
C GLY A 480 18.46 -0.37 -4.64
N LYS A 481 19.39 -1.17 -5.15
CA LYS A 481 19.14 -2.36 -5.98
C LYS A 481 18.08 -3.28 -5.40
N PHE A 482 18.14 -3.52 -4.10
CA PHE A 482 17.25 -4.41 -3.37
C PHE A 482 16.12 -3.70 -2.61
N ASN A 483 16.09 -2.36 -2.60
CA ASN A 483 15.08 -1.55 -1.89
C ASN A 483 14.04 -0.94 -2.84
N TYR A 484 14.48 -0.45 -4.01
CA TYR A 484 13.61 0.29 -4.92
C TYR A 484 12.51 -0.62 -5.49
N GLY A 485 11.26 -0.20 -5.31
CA GLY A 485 10.05 -0.92 -5.71
C GLY A 485 9.13 -1.31 -4.55
N ASP A 486 9.61 -1.31 -3.31
CA ASP A 486 8.74 -1.43 -2.14
C ASP A 486 8.37 -0.06 -1.54
N SER A 487 7.67 -0.12 -0.41
CA SER A 487 7.18 0.94 0.45
C SER A 487 7.32 0.47 1.91
N HIS A 488 7.03 1.35 2.87
CA HIS A 488 7.14 1.02 4.31
C HIS A 488 5.78 0.85 4.95
N THR A 489 5.68 0.26 6.14
CA THR A 489 4.37 -0.03 6.77
C THR A 489 3.89 1.03 7.79
N GLY A 490 4.76 1.93 8.26
CA GLY A 490 4.41 2.91 9.28
C GLY A 490 5.27 4.17 9.20
N TRP A 491 4.71 5.32 9.57
CA TRP A 491 5.41 6.62 9.61
C TRP A 491 5.63 7.09 11.04
N ASN A 492 6.84 7.57 11.33
CA ASN A 492 7.24 8.18 12.58
C ASN A 492 7.25 9.71 12.44
N TYR A 493 6.22 10.36 12.97
CA TYR A 493 6.03 11.80 12.90
C TYR A 493 7.11 12.63 13.60
N SER A 494 7.74 12.12 14.67
CA SER A 494 8.75 12.92 15.40
C SER A 494 10.09 12.98 14.67
N THR A 495 10.42 11.96 13.88
CA THR A 495 11.64 11.93 13.05
C THR A 495 11.37 12.36 11.60
N ARG A 496 10.09 12.46 11.19
CA ARG A 496 9.65 12.63 9.79
C ARG A 496 10.27 11.57 8.87
N ARG A 497 10.23 10.31 9.29
CA ARG A 497 10.74 9.12 8.56
C ARG A 497 9.82 7.92 8.77
N TRP A 498 10.11 6.79 8.15
CA TRP A 498 9.38 5.54 8.37
C TRP A 498 9.67 4.93 9.77
N ASP A 499 8.93 3.88 10.15
CA ASP A 499 9.17 3.09 11.37
C ASP A 499 10.28 2.06 11.11
N ASP A 500 11.51 2.58 10.93
CA ASP A 500 12.74 1.91 10.51
C ASP A 500 13.19 0.70 11.39
N ALA A 501 12.39 0.32 12.40
CA ALA A 501 12.63 -0.75 13.35
C ALA A 501 11.45 -1.73 13.56
N TYR A 502 10.29 -1.51 12.93
CA TYR A 502 9.16 -2.46 13.02
C TYR A 502 8.26 -2.41 11.79
N ARG A 503 8.23 -3.52 11.03
CA ARG A 503 7.64 -3.54 9.68
C ARG A 503 8.23 -2.42 8.82
N CYS A 504 9.57 -2.42 8.79
CA CYS A 504 10.38 -1.52 7.98
C CYS A 504 9.81 -1.55 6.55
N TRP A 505 9.99 -2.69 5.89
CA TRP A 505 9.41 -2.98 4.59
C TRP A 505 7.92 -3.35 4.67
N ARG A 506 7.20 -3.17 3.57
CA ARG A 506 5.79 -3.53 3.44
C ARG A 506 5.62 -4.82 2.65
N GLY A 507 6.43 -5.01 1.61
CA GLY A 507 6.11 -5.91 0.52
C GLY A 507 4.66 -5.73 0.07
N TYR A 508 3.97 -6.83 -0.24
CA TYR A 508 2.54 -6.84 -0.56
C TYR A 508 1.60 -6.96 0.66
N HIS A 509 2.06 -6.59 1.87
CA HIS A 509 1.20 -6.56 3.05
C HIS A 509 0.01 -5.59 2.86
N HIS A 510 -1.20 -6.06 3.20
CA HIS A 510 -2.47 -5.33 2.99
C HIS A 510 -2.75 -4.93 1.53
N CYS A 511 -2.29 -5.75 0.59
CA CYS A 511 -2.61 -5.64 -0.83
C CYS A 511 -2.08 -4.42 -1.58
N SER A 512 -1.08 -3.73 -1.00
CA SER A 512 -0.30 -2.64 -1.62
C SER A 512 0.10 -2.94 -3.06
N GLY A 513 0.57 -4.17 -3.34
CA GLY A 513 1.00 -4.61 -4.67
C GLY A 513 -0.09 -4.54 -5.75
N THR A 514 -1.38 -4.63 -5.40
CA THR A 514 -2.50 -4.50 -6.35
C THR A 514 -2.89 -3.04 -6.61
N VAL A 515 -2.71 -2.15 -5.64
CA VAL A 515 -3.22 -0.77 -5.68
C VAL A 515 -2.85 -0.01 -6.97
N PRO A 516 -1.58 0.08 -7.40
CA PRO A 516 -1.23 0.81 -8.62
C PRO A 516 -1.93 0.26 -9.87
N TRP A 517 -2.16 -1.05 -9.96
CA TRP A 517 -2.85 -1.65 -11.11
C TRP A 517 -4.30 -1.21 -11.18
N ILE A 518 -5.03 -1.25 -10.06
CA ILE A 518 -6.44 -0.83 -10.02
C ILE A 518 -6.58 0.68 -10.26
N LEU A 519 -5.69 1.51 -9.70
CA LEU A 519 -5.70 2.95 -9.99
C LEU A 519 -5.39 3.25 -11.47
N TYR A 520 -4.47 2.50 -12.10
CA TYR A 520 -4.22 2.62 -13.53
C TYR A 520 -5.44 2.21 -14.37
N ILE A 521 -6.01 1.02 -14.11
CA ILE A 521 -7.19 0.48 -14.80
C ILE A 521 -8.38 1.46 -14.76
N ARG A 522 -8.55 2.18 -13.64
CA ARG A 522 -9.62 3.17 -13.46
C ARG A 522 -9.40 4.49 -14.18
N SER A 523 -8.17 4.95 -14.32
CA SER A 523 -7.87 6.34 -14.72
C SER A 523 -7.14 6.48 -16.05
N GLY A 524 -6.44 5.42 -16.49
CA GLY A 524 -5.48 5.49 -17.58
C GLY A 524 -4.30 6.43 -17.31
N ASP A 525 -4.02 6.83 -16.06
CA ASP A 525 -2.87 7.68 -15.72
C ASP A 525 -1.59 6.82 -15.63
N PRO A 526 -0.60 7.04 -16.52
CA PRO A 526 0.60 6.21 -16.60
C PRO A 526 1.48 6.26 -15.34
N LYS A 527 1.30 7.22 -14.41
CA LYS A 527 2.06 7.24 -13.15
C LYS A 527 1.84 5.96 -12.33
N TYR A 528 0.62 5.44 -12.35
CA TYR A 528 0.24 4.25 -11.62
C TYR A 528 0.85 2.98 -12.25
N LEU A 529 0.77 2.83 -13.58
CA LEU A 529 1.38 1.68 -14.26
C LEU A 529 2.89 1.62 -14.04
N ARG A 530 3.58 2.76 -14.17
CA ARG A 530 5.04 2.85 -13.98
C ARG A 530 5.44 2.35 -12.60
N TRP A 531 4.79 2.81 -11.54
CA TRP A 531 5.04 2.30 -10.20
C TRP A 531 4.62 0.83 -10.05
N GLY A 532 3.50 0.41 -10.66
CA GLY A 532 3.06 -0.98 -10.68
C GLY A 532 4.10 -1.93 -11.27
N VAL A 533 4.74 -1.56 -12.38
CA VAL A 533 5.82 -2.32 -13.03
C VAL A 533 7.05 -2.43 -12.14
N VAL A 534 7.54 -1.31 -11.59
CA VAL A 534 8.70 -1.30 -10.68
C VAL A 534 8.42 -2.12 -9.42
N SER A 535 7.24 -1.93 -8.82
CA SER A 535 6.85 -2.60 -7.59
C SER A 535 6.61 -4.09 -7.80
N ALA A 536 5.85 -4.50 -8.82
CA ALA A 536 5.63 -5.91 -9.11
C ALA A 536 6.95 -6.67 -9.35
N ARG A 537 7.93 -6.05 -10.04
CA ARG A 537 9.28 -6.62 -10.19
C ARG A 537 9.95 -6.85 -8.83
N HIS A 538 9.97 -5.84 -7.96
CA HIS A 538 10.51 -5.97 -6.60
C HIS A 538 9.82 -7.08 -5.81
N LEU A 539 8.48 -7.03 -5.74
CA LEU A 539 7.67 -7.97 -4.95
C LEU A 539 7.84 -9.42 -5.40
N MET A 540 7.92 -9.67 -6.72
CA MET A 540 8.16 -11.01 -7.27
C MET A 540 9.60 -11.49 -7.08
N ASP A 541 10.57 -10.58 -7.07
CA ASP A 541 11.99 -10.93 -7.04
C ASP A 541 12.53 -11.10 -5.61
N ILE A 542 12.18 -10.20 -4.70
CA ILE A 542 12.91 -9.99 -3.43
C ILE A 542 12.06 -10.40 -2.22
N ASP A 543 10.80 -9.94 -2.17
CA ASP A 543 9.86 -10.28 -1.09
C ASP A 543 9.24 -11.68 -1.25
N MET A 544 9.66 -12.44 -2.26
CA MET A 544 9.29 -13.84 -2.45
C MET A 544 10.52 -14.75 -2.53
N CYS A 545 10.43 -15.90 -1.89
CA CYS A 545 11.43 -16.95 -1.99
C CYS A 545 11.31 -17.67 -3.34
N ASN A 546 12.16 -17.33 -4.30
CA ASN A 546 12.19 -17.92 -5.65
C ASN A 546 12.97 -19.26 -5.71
N TRP A 547 13.78 -19.57 -4.68
CA TRP A 547 14.58 -20.79 -4.57
C TRP A 547 14.79 -21.19 -3.11
N THR A 548 14.83 -22.50 -2.85
CA THR A 548 15.10 -23.10 -1.52
C THR A 548 15.71 -24.49 -1.71
N THR A 549 16.15 -25.12 -0.62
CA THR A 549 16.59 -26.53 -0.57
C THR A 549 15.72 -27.33 0.41
N PRO A 550 15.67 -28.67 0.30
CA PRO A 550 14.93 -29.53 1.23
C PRO A 550 15.37 -29.44 2.70
N GLU A 551 16.51 -28.80 2.98
CA GLU A 551 16.95 -28.44 4.33
C GLU A 551 16.17 -27.22 4.83
N TYR A 552 16.24 -26.09 4.10
CA TYR A 552 15.58 -24.84 4.47
C TYR A 552 14.05 -24.90 4.40
N GLU A 553 13.46 -25.81 3.61
CA GLU A 553 12.00 -26.05 3.62
C GLU A 553 11.49 -26.64 4.94
N LYS A 554 12.35 -27.33 5.71
CA LYS A 554 11.98 -27.98 6.97
C LYS A 554 12.17 -27.08 8.18
N LEU A 555 12.87 -25.95 8.03
CA LEU A 555 13.15 -25.05 9.14
C LEU A 555 11.94 -24.19 9.47
N GLU A 556 11.71 -23.97 10.77
CA GLU A 556 10.63 -23.10 11.24
C GLU A 556 10.97 -21.61 11.04
N TYR A 557 9.98 -20.74 11.24
CA TYR A 557 10.21 -19.29 11.28
C TYR A 557 11.20 -18.94 12.43
N PRO A 558 12.20 -18.05 12.23
CA PRO A 558 12.43 -17.22 11.05
C PRO A 558 13.28 -17.86 9.93
N HIS A 559 13.85 -19.04 10.14
CA HIS A 559 14.88 -19.62 9.26
C HIS A 559 14.34 -20.26 7.97
N GLY A 560 13.08 -20.69 7.96
CA GLY A 560 12.50 -21.42 6.84
C GLY A 560 12.37 -20.63 5.54
N LYS A 561 12.58 -21.34 4.42
CA LYS A 561 12.40 -20.85 3.04
C LYS A 561 11.58 -21.87 2.24
N ILE A 562 10.47 -21.45 1.65
CA ILE A 562 9.60 -22.28 0.80
C ILE A 562 9.44 -21.57 -0.54
N LYS A 563 9.62 -22.29 -1.65
CA LYS A 563 9.48 -21.69 -2.98
C LYS A 563 8.08 -21.08 -3.17
N GLY A 564 8.03 -19.87 -3.73
CA GLY A 564 6.83 -19.03 -3.81
C GLY A 564 6.38 -18.39 -2.48
N GLY A 565 6.97 -18.74 -1.34
CA GLY A 565 6.60 -18.18 -0.04
C GLY A 565 6.94 -16.69 0.08
N LEU A 566 6.01 -15.90 0.65
CA LEU A 566 6.26 -14.52 1.06
C LEU A 566 7.35 -14.48 2.13
N CYS A 567 8.28 -13.54 1.99
CA CYS A 567 9.22 -13.13 3.03
C CYS A 567 8.48 -12.26 4.06
N ASP A 568 8.78 -12.41 5.35
CA ASP A 568 8.03 -11.73 6.40
C ASP A 568 8.47 -10.26 6.52
N TYR A 569 7.72 -9.38 5.85
CA TYR A 569 7.78 -7.90 5.91
C TYR A 569 8.02 -7.26 7.29
N LYS A 570 7.82 -8.00 8.40
CA LYS A 570 8.18 -7.53 9.75
C LYS A 570 9.69 -7.44 9.99
N GLY A 571 10.51 -8.09 9.16
CA GLY A 571 11.96 -8.19 9.29
C GLY A 571 12.73 -6.88 9.11
N LEU A 572 14.06 -6.98 9.12
CA LEU A 572 14.94 -5.86 8.83
C LEU A 572 15.17 -5.75 7.31
N SER A 573 15.46 -6.86 6.64
CA SER A 573 15.54 -6.93 5.17
C SER A 573 14.31 -7.55 4.53
N HIS A 574 14.14 -7.29 3.24
CA HIS A 574 13.11 -7.87 2.37
C HIS A 574 13.04 -9.39 2.42
N TRP A 575 14.19 -10.07 2.51
CA TRP A 575 14.29 -11.54 2.52
C TRP A 575 14.30 -12.16 3.92
N HIS A 576 13.75 -11.46 4.93
CA HIS A 576 13.57 -12.01 6.26
C HIS A 576 12.60 -13.18 6.25
N SER A 577 13.09 -14.37 6.59
CA SER A 577 12.36 -15.63 6.36
C SER A 577 11.91 -15.79 4.91
N GLY A 578 10.98 -16.71 4.64
CA GLY A 578 10.45 -16.96 3.30
C GLY A 578 9.54 -18.17 3.23
N ASN A 579 8.88 -18.52 4.34
CA ASN A 579 8.02 -19.70 4.47
C ASN A 579 6.53 -19.35 4.63
N ARG A 580 6.11 -18.09 4.40
CA ARG A 580 4.70 -17.68 4.36
C ARG A 580 4.06 -18.02 3.01
N LEU A 581 3.81 -19.30 2.76
CA LEU A 581 3.23 -19.76 1.49
C LEU A 581 1.72 -19.48 1.40
N MET A 582 0.94 -20.03 2.34
CA MET A 582 -0.51 -19.82 2.47
C MET A 582 -0.75 -18.88 3.65
N ASP A 583 -1.00 -17.59 3.35
CA ASP A 583 -1.09 -16.47 4.29
C ASP A 583 -2.26 -15.56 3.85
N TYR A 584 -2.68 -14.63 4.72
CA TYR A 584 -3.75 -13.67 4.40
C TYR A 584 -3.30 -12.57 3.43
N ASN A 585 -1.98 -12.40 3.23
CA ASN A 585 -1.42 -11.58 2.16
C ASN A 585 -1.06 -12.40 0.90
N SER A 586 -1.45 -13.68 0.79
CA SER A 586 -1.24 -14.43 -0.46
C SER A 586 -1.97 -13.73 -1.62
N MET A 587 -1.23 -13.41 -2.68
CA MET A 587 -1.69 -12.59 -3.81
C MET A 587 -0.99 -12.99 -5.10
N THR A 588 -1.75 -13.11 -6.18
CA THR A 588 -1.25 -13.43 -7.53
C THR A 588 -1.73 -12.42 -8.57
N ASN A 589 -2.83 -11.70 -8.30
CA ASN A 589 -3.44 -10.73 -9.21
C ASN A 589 -2.47 -9.66 -9.74
N PHE A 590 -1.59 -9.09 -8.91
CA PHE A 590 -0.65 -8.06 -9.37
C PHE A 590 0.40 -8.60 -10.34
N MET A 591 0.76 -9.89 -10.20
CA MET A 591 1.69 -10.58 -11.10
C MET A 591 0.98 -10.92 -12.43
N ILE A 592 -0.28 -11.33 -12.36
CA ILE A 592 -1.14 -11.58 -13.53
C ILE A 592 -1.39 -10.28 -14.30
N TYR A 593 -1.73 -9.18 -13.61
CA TYR A 593 -1.92 -7.86 -14.22
C TYR A 593 -0.61 -7.31 -14.80
N TYR A 594 0.54 -7.57 -14.16
CA TYR A 594 1.85 -7.28 -14.72
C TYR A 594 2.04 -7.98 -16.07
N TYR A 595 1.77 -9.29 -16.16
CA TYR A 595 1.83 -10.00 -17.44
C TYR A 595 0.84 -9.42 -18.46
N TYR A 596 -0.44 -9.32 -18.09
CA TYR A 596 -1.49 -8.91 -19.02
C TYR A 596 -1.28 -7.49 -19.58
N LEU A 597 -0.79 -6.54 -18.78
CA LEU A 597 -0.65 -5.14 -19.19
C LEU A 597 0.75 -4.76 -19.72
N THR A 598 1.74 -5.64 -19.62
CA THR A 598 3.11 -5.39 -20.17
C THR A 598 3.55 -6.39 -21.23
N GLY A 599 2.84 -7.52 -21.35
CA GLY A 599 3.23 -8.65 -22.17
C GLY A 599 4.45 -9.44 -21.65
N ASP A 600 4.94 -9.17 -20.44
CA ASP A 600 6.07 -9.88 -19.83
C ASP A 600 5.61 -11.10 -19.01
N ARG A 601 5.86 -12.29 -19.55
CA ARG A 601 5.41 -13.58 -19.02
C ARG A 601 5.95 -13.90 -17.61
N LYS A 602 7.00 -13.21 -17.13
CA LYS A 602 7.52 -13.37 -15.75
C LYS A 602 6.42 -13.25 -14.69
N GLY A 603 5.44 -12.38 -14.90
CA GLY A 603 4.29 -12.21 -14.00
C GLY A 603 3.52 -13.52 -13.77
N LEU A 604 3.17 -14.22 -14.84
CA LEU A 604 2.43 -15.48 -14.70
C LEU A 604 3.34 -16.64 -14.26
N ASP A 605 4.62 -16.66 -14.65
CA ASP A 605 5.59 -17.65 -14.15
C ASP A 605 5.69 -17.64 -12.61
N THR A 606 5.76 -16.45 -11.98
CA THR A 606 5.86 -16.30 -10.52
C THR A 606 4.53 -16.66 -9.82
N ALA A 607 3.39 -16.31 -10.42
CA ALA A 607 2.09 -16.72 -9.90
C ALA A 607 1.89 -18.25 -9.96
N GLU A 608 2.26 -18.88 -11.09
CA GLU A 608 2.24 -20.35 -11.28
C GLU A 608 3.27 -21.06 -10.39
N MET A 609 4.38 -20.41 -10.03
CA MET A 609 5.32 -20.91 -9.02
C MET A 609 4.66 -20.98 -7.63
N TRP A 610 4.03 -19.89 -7.17
CA TRP A 610 3.29 -19.89 -5.91
C TRP A 610 2.18 -20.94 -5.92
N GLY A 611 1.38 -20.99 -7.00
CA GLY A 611 0.28 -21.93 -7.17
C GLY A 611 0.71 -23.39 -7.07
N ARG A 612 1.79 -23.79 -7.76
CA ARG A 612 2.33 -25.15 -7.68
C ARG A 612 2.78 -25.51 -6.27
N SER A 613 3.52 -24.62 -5.60
CA SER A 613 3.95 -24.88 -4.22
C SER A 613 2.77 -24.96 -3.24
N VAL A 614 1.67 -24.23 -3.48
CA VAL A 614 0.41 -24.39 -2.72
C VAL A 614 -0.27 -25.74 -2.99
N LYS A 615 -0.29 -26.24 -4.23
CA LYS A 615 -0.79 -27.59 -4.55
C LYS A 615 0.04 -28.66 -3.84
N GLU A 616 1.35 -28.62 -4.02
CA GLU A 616 2.32 -29.59 -3.45
C GLU A 616 2.30 -29.62 -1.92
N LYS A 617 2.12 -28.46 -1.26
CA LYS A 617 2.20 -28.31 0.20
C LYS A 617 0.84 -27.94 0.81
N PHE A 618 -0.26 -28.28 0.14
CA PHE A 618 -1.61 -27.93 0.57
C PHE A 618 -1.89 -28.38 2.01
N ARG A 619 -2.43 -27.47 2.82
CA ARG A 619 -2.88 -27.75 4.18
C ARG A 619 -4.24 -27.08 4.43
N LYS A 620 -5.09 -27.71 5.23
CA LYS A 620 -6.31 -27.05 5.72
C LYS A 620 -5.95 -25.73 6.43
N PRO A 621 -6.74 -24.65 6.26
CA PRO A 621 -6.51 -23.40 6.97
C PRO A 621 -6.52 -23.59 8.49
N SER A 622 -5.65 -22.85 9.19
CA SER A 622 -5.65 -22.74 10.65
C SER A 622 -6.76 -21.82 11.18
N ASP A 623 -7.22 -20.89 10.35
CA ASP A 623 -8.12 -19.79 10.69
C ASP A 623 -8.72 -19.16 9.42
N GLY A 624 -9.81 -18.41 9.58
CA GLY A 624 -10.47 -17.70 8.47
C GLY A 624 -9.62 -16.58 7.84
N ARG A 625 -8.64 -16.03 8.56
CA ARG A 625 -7.75 -14.97 8.05
C ARG A 625 -6.86 -15.51 6.94
N SER A 626 -6.15 -16.61 7.20
CA SER A 626 -5.24 -17.27 6.25
C SER A 626 -5.99 -17.88 5.07
N ALA A 627 -7.23 -18.32 5.29
CA ALA A 627 -8.11 -18.82 4.22
C ALA A 627 -8.47 -17.73 3.20
N ALA A 628 -8.69 -16.49 3.64
CA ALA A 628 -9.22 -15.42 2.81
C ALA A 628 -8.25 -15.02 1.67
N GLY A 629 -7.00 -14.63 2.00
CA GLY A 629 -5.99 -14.28 0.98
C GLY A 629 -5.66 -15.46 0.04
N THR A 630 -5.39 -16.63 0.62
CA THR A 630 -5.07 -17.85 -0.14
C THR A 630 -6.16 -18.21 -1.16
N SER A 631 -7.44 -18.16 -0.77
CA SER A 631 -8.56 -18.46 -1.69
C SER A 631 -8.68 -17.45 -2.84
N SER A 632 -8.49 -16.14 -2.61
CA SER A 632 -8.45 -15.19 -3.73
C SER A 632 -7.36 -15.52 -4.73
N ALA A 633 -6.13 -15.70 -4.24
CA ALA A 633 -4.97 -15.90 -5.11
C ALA A 633 -5.08 -17.18 -5.95
N LEU A 634 -5.76 -18.20 -5.43
CA LEU A 634 -6.14 -19.40 -6.17
C LEU A 634 -7.26 -19.15 -7.19
N MET A 635 -8.28 -18.35 -6.85
CA MET A 635 -9.32 -17.96 -7.83
C MET A 635 -8.73 -17.12 -8.98
N ASP A 636 -7.79 -16.22 -8.68
CA ASP A 636 -7.06 -15.45 -9.69
C ASP A 636 -6.27 -16.37 -10.65
N LEU A 637 -5.58 -17.38 -10.11
CA LEU A 637 -4.90 -18.40 -10.91
C LEU A 637 -5.88 -19.27 -11.72
N TYR A 638 -7.01 -19.67 -11.15
CA TYR A 638 -8.05 -20.41 -11.88
C TYR A 638 -8.57 -19.61 -13.08
N MET A 639 -8.84 -18.32 -12.92
CA MET A 639 -9.25 -17.46 -14.03
C MET A 639 -8.14 -17.26 -15.07
N ALA A 640 -6.88 -17.15 -14.65
CA ALA A 640 -5.75 -16.92 -15.54
C ALA A 640 -5.29 -18.18 -16.33
N THR A 641 -5.53 -19.39 -15.79
CA THR A 641 -4.99 -20.65 -16.34
C THR A 641 -6.07 -21.66 -16.77
N GLY A 642 -7.30 -21.52 -16.28
CA GLY A 642 -8.36 -22.52 -16.44
C GLY A 642 -8.16 -23.81 -15.62
N ASP A 643 -7.08 -23.92 -14.83
CA ASP A 643 -6.74 -25.11 -14.04
C ASP A 643 -7.69 -25.28 -12.85
N LYS A 644 -8.59 -26.26 -12.96
CA LYS A 644 -9.65 -26.52 -11.99
C LYS A 644 -9.13 -26.94 -10.60
N GLU A 645 -7.92 -27.46 -10.47
CA GLU A 645 -7.39 -27.83 -9.15
C GLU A 645 -7.20 -26.58 -8.26
N TYR A 646 -6.87 -25.42 -8.84
CA TYR A 646 -6.85 -24.16 -8.07
C TYR A 646 -8.24 -23.79 -7.54
N PHE A 647 -9.30 -23.97 -8.34
CA PHE A 647 -10.68 -23.79 -7.89
C PHE A 647 -11.04 -24.77 -6.77
N ASP A 648 -10.71 -26.06 -6.92
CA ASP A 648 -11.04 -27.11 -5.96
C ASP A 648 -10.31 -26.94 -4.61
N ILE A 649 -9.13 -26.31 -4.62
CA ILE A 649 -8.44 -25.89 -3.40
C ILE A 649 -9.07 -24.62 -2.83
N ALA A 650 -9.37 -23.61 -3.67
CA ALA A 650 -10.01 -22.37 -3.23
C ALA A 650 -11.36 -22.63 -2.56
N GLU A 651 -12.19 -23.53 -3.11
CA GLU A 651 -13.47 -23.91 -2.53
C GLU A 651 -13.31 -24.48 -1.11
N LYS A 652 -12.32 -25.36 -0.86
CA LYS A 652 -12.06 -25.90 0.48
C LYS A 652 -11.76 -24.80 1.50
N TYR A 653 -11.02 -23.76 1.09
CA TYR A 653 -10.78 -22.58 1.93
C TYR A 653 -12.03 -21.72 2.12
N VAL A 654 -12.82 -21.49 1.05
CA VAL A 654 -14.07 -20.73 1.10
C VAL A 654 -15.09 -21.40 2.03
N ARG A 655 -15.35 -22.70 1.88
CA ARG A 655 -16.29 -23.45 2.73
C ARG A 655 -15.85 -23.44 4.20
N ASN A 656 -14.56 -23.63 4.49
CA ASN A 656 -14.02 -23.46 5.85
C ASN A 656 -14.23 -22.03 6.40
N THR A 657 -14.10 -20.99 5.57
CA THR A 657 -14.43 -19.62 6.00
C THR A 657 -15.90 -19.52 6.41
N LEU A 658 -16.83 -20.10 5.64
CA LEU A 658 -18.27 -20.08 5.98
C LEU A 658 -18.58 -20.85 7.27
N GLU A 659 -17.92 -22.01 7.48
CA GLU A 659 -18.04 -22.81 8.72
C GLU A 659 -17.60 -22.05 9.98
N ASN A 660 -16.77 -21.01 9.82
CA ASN A 660 -16.36 -20.13 10.91
C ASN A 660 -17.23 -18.86 11.04
N GLN A 661 -18.24 -18.66 10.19
CA GLN A 661 -19.22 -17.59 10.36
C GLN A 661 -20.34 -18.06 11.30
N ASN A 662 -20.75 -17.24 12.26
CA ASN A 662 -21.91 -17.56 13.08
C ASN A 662 -23.21 -17.35 12.27
N ILE A 663 -24.02 -18.41 12.12
CA ILE A 663 -25.24 -18.39 11.30
C ILE A 663 -26.53 -18.38 12.14
N ASN A 664 -26.44 -18.69 13.43
CA ASN A 664 -27.56 -18.89 14.34
C ASN A 664 -27.57 -17.83 15.46
N ASN A 665 -28.77 -17.41 15.88
CA ASN A 665 -28.92 -16.66 17.15
C ASN A 665 -28.80 -17.60 18.37
N ASP A 666 -29.06 -18.89 18.16
CA ASP A 666 -29.23 -19.88 19.22
C ASP A 666 -28.01 -20.79 19.37
N LYS A 667 -27.11 -20.43 20.29
CA LYS A 667 -26.27 -21.30 21.18
C LYS A 667 -25.57 -22.57 20.62
N THR A 668 -25.61 -22.86 19.32
CA THR A 668 -25.25 -24.17 18.73
C THR A 668 -24.00 -24.07 17.86
N PHE A 669 -22.88 -24.08 18.57
CA PHE A 669 -21.51 -24.49 18.24
C PHE A 669 -21.11 -24.77 16.77
N CYS A 670 -20.02 -24.12 16.34
CA CYS A 670 -19.13 -24.60 15.27
C CYS A 670 -17.90 -25.29 15.91
N HIS A 671 -17.49 -26.44 15.40
CA HIS A 671 -16.98 -27.51 16.28
C HIS A 671 -15.51 -27.44 16.74
N HIS A 672 -14.71 -26.41 16.38
CA HIS A 672 -13.23 -26.53 16.44
C HIS A 672 -12.38 -25.41 17.08
N THR A 673 -12.93 -24.37 17.72
CA THR A 673 -12.10 -23.45 18.55
C THR A 673 -12.74 -23.07 19.89
N LEU A 674 -11.94 -23.11 20.97
CA LEU A 674 -12.34 -22.86 22.37
C LEU A 674 -12.54 -21.36 22.67
N ALA A 675 -13.51 -20.71 22.00
CA ALA A 675 -13.81 -19.30 22.19
C ALA A 675 -15.29 -18.96 21.95
N TYR A 676 -16.18 -19.34 22.88
CA TYR A 676 -17.59 -18.87 22.97
C TYR A 676 -17.74 -17.36 23.18
N PHE A 677 -16.61 -16.69 23.34
CA PHE A 677 -16.46 -15.30 23.64
C PHE A 677 -15.27 -14.77 22.85
N ASN A 678 -15.25 -13.49 22.53
CA ASN A 678 -13.96 -12.83 22.26
C ASN A 678 -13.03 -12.96 23.49
N ALA A 679 -11.76 -12.59 23.37
CA ALA A 679 -10.76 -12.66 24.46
C ALA A 679 -11.11 -11.85 25.75
N LYS A 680 -12.32 -11.28 25.85
CA LYS A 680 -12.86 -10.48 26.95
C LYS A 680 -14.23 -10.95 27.46
N GLY A 681 -14.79 -12.08 26.98
CA GLY A 681 -16.03 -12.63 27.54
C GLY A 681 -17.36 -12.17 26.90
N LYS A 682 -17.39 -11.70 25.64
CA LYS A 682 -18.62 -11.22 24.96
C LYS A 682 -19.14 -12.18 23.86
N ILE A 683 -20.46 -12.40 23.83
CA ILE A 683 -21.21 -13.18 22.83
C ILE A 683 -20.89 -12.72 21.40
N ILE A 684 -20.72 -13.67 20.48
CA ILE A 684 -20.55 -13.46 19.03
C ILE A 684 -21.94 -13.50 18.37
N PRO A 685 -22.40 -12.46 17.66
CA PRO A 685 -23.72 -12.42 17.06
C PRO A 685 -23.77 -13.13 15.70
N LYS A 686 -24.97 -13.30 15.16
CA LYS A 686 -25.22 -13.80 13.81
C LYS A 686 -24.56 -12.90 12.76
N GLY A 687 -23.88 -13.52 11.78
CA GLY A 687 -23.13 -12.88 10.71
C GLY A 687 -21.65 -12.59 11.03
N ALA A 688 -21.24 -12.58 12.30
CA ALA A 688 -19.85 -12.38 12.71
C ALA A 688 -19.06 -13.71 12.76
N PHE A 689 -17.75 -13.67 12.55
CA PHE A 689 -16.89 -14.86 12.56
C PHE A 689 -16.45 -15.26 13.98
N SER A 690 -16.36 -16.56 14.25
CA SER A 690 -15.94 -17.09 15.55
C SER A 690 -14.42 -17.24 15.66
N GLY A 691 -13.79 -16.35 16.42
CA GLY A 691 -12.38 -16.46 16.78
C GLY A 691 -11.91 -15.26 17.59
N GLY A 692 -11.27 -15.49 18.74
CA GLY A 692 -10.82 -14.43 19.67
C GLY A 692 -9.65 -13.57 19.19
N GLY A 693 -9.49 -13.39 17.88
CA GLY A 693 -8.35 -12.78 17.21
C GLY A 693 -8.72 -11.85 16.05
N GLY A 694 -9.81 -11.10 16.20
CA GLY A 694 -10.12 -9.80 15.59
C GLY A 694 -9.22 -9.32 14.45
N TRP A 695 -9.52 -9.81 13.25
CA TRP A 695 -8.92 -9.41 11.96
C TRP A 695 -9.86 -9.72 10.77
N GLU A 696 -11.15 -9.92 11.02
CA GLU A 696 -12.21 -10.17 10.03
C GLU A 696 -12.29 -9.06 8.98
N ASN A 697 -11.86 -7.83 9.29
CA ASN A 697 -11.70 -6.72 8.33
C ASN A 697 -10.80 -7.09 7.12
N TYR A 698 -9.96 -8.12 7.22
CA TYR A 698 -9.11 -8.63 6.14
C TYR A 698 -9.71 -9.82 5.36
N ALA A 699 -10.93 -10.26 5.69
CA ALA A 699 -11.55 -11.45 5.11
C ALA A 699 -12.38 -11.30 3.80
N PRO A 700 -12.53 -10.14 3.11
CA PRO A 700 -13.44 -10.06 1.97
C PRO A 700 -12.78 -10.52 0.67
N TRP A 701 -12.81 -11.83 0.43
CA TRP A 701 -12.53 -12.44 -0.88
C TRP A 701 -13.62 -13.42 -1.35
N LEU A 702 -14.63 -13.65 -0.51
CA LEU A 702 -15.90 -14.28 -0.90
C LEU A 702 -16.56 -13.58 -2.08
N GLU A 703 -16.37 -12.26 -2.19
CA GLU A 703 -16.80 -11.39 -3.29
C GLU A 703 -16.38 -11.93 -4.68
N LYS A 704 -15.10 -12.31 -4.83
CA LYS A 704 -14.55 -12.84 -6.09
C LYS A 704 -15.07 -14.24 -6.40
N TYR A 705 -15.17 -15.10 -5.38
CA TYR A 705 -15.76 -16.43 -5.55
C TYR A 705 -17.24 -16.32 -5.95
N TYR A 706 -17.99 -15.41 -5.34
CA TYR A 706 -19.38 -15.11 -5.69
C TYR A 706 -19.54 -14.59 -7.12
N ASP A 707 -18.73 -13.61 -7.56
CA ASP A 707 -18.80 -13.09 -8.92
C ASP A 707 -18.46 -14.15 -9.99
N ILE A 708 -17.60 -15.13 -9.66
CA ILE A 708 -17.22 -16.24 -10.55
C ILE A 708 -18.25 -17.37 -10.58
N THR A 709 -18.90 -17.68 -9.45
CA THR A 709 -19.77 -18.87 -9.29
C THR A 709 -21.27 -18.56 -9.27
N GLY A 710 -21.67 -17.37 -8.82
CA GLY A 710 -23.06 -17.04 -8.51
C GLY A 710 -23.63 -17.78 -7.28
N ASP A 711 -22.79 -18.38 -6.43
CA ASP A 711 -23.23 -19.18 -5.28
C ASP A 711 -24.10 -18.34 -4.32
N LYS A 712 -25.35 -18.79 -4.11
CA LYS A 712 -26.36 -18.12 -3.30
C LYS A 712 -26.02 -18.15 -1.81
N GLU A 713 -25.39 -19.21 -1.32
CA GLU A 713 -24.99 -19.27 0.09
C GLU A 713 -23.97 -18.17 0.38
N ILE A 714 -23.01 -17.97 -0.52
CA ILE A 714 -21.99 -16.92 -0.41
C ILE A 714 -22.63 -15.53 -0.41
N ALA A 715 -23.63 -15.30 -1.26
CA ALA A 715 -24.39 -14.05 -1.27
C ALA A 715 -25.09 -13.79 0.08
N GLU A 716 -25.75 -14.80 0.64
CA GLU A 716 -26.37 -14.72 1.97
C GLU A 716 -25.33 -14.48 3.07
N ARG A 717 -24.17 -15.14 3.03
CA ARG A 717 -23.07 -14.95 3.98
C ARG A 717 -22.51 -13.52 3.97
N ILE A 718 -22.33 -12.93 2.79
CA ILE A 718 -21.90 -11.53 2.62
C ILE A 718 -22.93 -10.57 3.24
N VAL A 719 -24.21 -10.78 2.99
CA VAL A 719 -25.30 -9.96 3.53
C VAL A 719 -25.41 -10.08 5.05
N LEU A 720 -25.31 -11.30 5.61
CA LEU A 720 -25.26 -11.53 7.05
C LEU A 720 -24.06 -10.81 7.70
N TRP A 721 -22.90 -10.84 7.05
CA TRP A 721 -21.70 -10.17 7.54
C TRP A 721 -21.83 -8.63 7.54
N ALA A 722 -22.41 -8.06 6.48
CA ALA A 722 -22.70 -6.63 6.40
C ALA A 722 -23.67 -6.17 7.51
N ASN A 723 -24.70 -6.96 7.82
CA ASN A 723 -25.61 -6.66 8.93
C ASN A 723 -24.88 -6.69 10.29
N ALA A 724 -24.01 -7.67 10.55
CA ALA A 724 -23.23 -7.76 11.79
C ALA A 724 -22.32 -6.53 12.02
N TYR A 725 -21.79 -5.93 10.95
CA TYR A 725 -21.09 -4.65 11.03
C TYR A 725 -22.03 -3.49 11.39
N ILE A 726 -23.17 -3.37 10.69
CA ILE A 726 -24.19 -2.33 10.96
C ILE A 726 -24.68 -2.37 12.41
N ASP A 727 -24.87 -3.57 12.97
CA ASP A 727 -25.31 -3.79 14.35
C ASP A 727 -24.21 -3.51 15.40
N GLY A 728 -23.02 -3.06 14.99
CA GLY A 728 -21.93 -2.67 15.89
C GLY A 728 -21.09 -3.83 16.43
N TYR A 729 -21.08 -4.97 15.71
CA TYR A 729 -20.35 -6.18 16.10
C TYR A 729 -19.28 -6.65 15.10
N GLY A 730 -18.93 -5.80 14.13
CA GLY A 730 -17.62 -5.89 13.47
C GLY A 730 -16.46 -5.78 14.48
N ASP A 731 -15.24 -6.03 14.01
CA ASP A 731 -14.03 -6.13 14.84
C ASP A 731 -13.93 -5.03 15.92
N THR A 732 -14.05 -5.45 17.19
CA THR A 732 -13.89 -4.60 18.39
C THR A 732 -12.54 -4.83 19.09
N SER A 733 -11.61 -5.53 18.44
CA SER A 733 -10.22 -5.68 18.87
C SER A 733 -9.32 -4.61 18.24
N SER A 734 -9.65 -4.17 17.02
CA SER A 734 -9.06 -3.02 16.32
C SER A 734 -9.53 -1.65 16.85
N ILE A 735 -10.04 -1.60 18.09
CA ILE A 735 -10.31 -0.37 18.88
C ILE A 735 -9.11 0.58 19.02
N TRP A 736 -7.95 0.20 18.48
CA TRP A 736 -6.88 1.10 18.08
C TRP A 736 -7.15 1.71 16.68
N ARG A 737 -8.07 2.67 16.62
CA ARG A 737 -8.24 3.70 15.56
C ARG A 737 -8.76 3.33 14.15
N VAL A 738 -9.05 2.07 13.81
CA VAL A 738 -9.43 1.74 12.41
C VAL A 738 -10.92 1.44 12.27
N MET A 739 -11.65 2.43 11.74
CA MET A 739 -13.04 2.34 11.29
C MET A 739 -13.06 2.66 9.78
N GLY A 740 -13.35 1.67 8.92
CA GLY A 740 -13.62 1.92 7.50
C GLY A 740 -13.27 0.81 6.52
N ASP A 741 -12.32 -0.08 6.86
CA ASP A 741 -11.76 -1.07 5.92
C ASP A 741 -12.84 -1.89 5.18
N ASN A 742 -13.95 -2.24 5.83
CA ASN A 742 -15.00 -3.14 5.32
C ASN A 742 -15.98 -2.53 4.28
N ILE A 743 -15.63 -1.40 3.65
CA ILE A 743 -16.55 -0.66 2.77
C ILE A 743 -16.96 -1.42 1.49
N ASN A 744 -16.12 -2.31 0.96
CA ASN A 744 -16.48 -3.17 -0.19
C ASN A 744 -17.65 -4.11 0.13
N ILE A 745 -17.69 -4.68 1.33
CA ILE A 745 -18.77 -5.57 1.77
C ILE A 745 -20.12 -4.85 1.83
N MET A 746 -20.12 -3.54 2.14
CA MET A 746 -21.33 -2.73 2.02
C MET A 746 -21.77 -2.54 0.56
N GLY A 747 -20.80 -2.38 -0.36
CA GLY A 747 -21.05 -2.37 -1.79
C GLY A 747 -21.64 -3.70 -2.30
N TYR A 748 -21.07 -4.84 -1.93
CA TYR A 748 -21.60 -6.16 -2.32
C TYR A 748 -22.94 -6.49 -1.67
N ALA A 749 -23.14 -6.18 -0.39
CA ALA A 749 -24.45 -6.33 0.24
C ALA A 749 -25.53 -5.48 -0.45
N TYR A 750 -25.21 -4.25 -0.85
CA TYR A 750 -26.08 -3.46 -1.73
C TYR A 750 -26.28 -4.12 -3.09
N PHE A 751 -25.22 -4.60 -3.76
CA PHE A 751 -25.38 -5.24 -5.07
C PHE A 751 -26.30 -6.47 -5.05
N ILE A 752 -26.26 -7.25 -3.96
CA ILE A 752 -27.07 -8.46 -3.74
C ILE A 752 -28.53 -8.11 -3.39
N THR A 753 -28.75 -7.14 -2.50
CA THR A 753 -30.07 -6.86 -1.90
C THR A 753 -30.82 -5.66 -2.50
N LYS A 754 -30.09 -4.74 -3.13
CA LYS A 754 -30.52 -3.38 -3.51
C LYS A 754 -31.02 -2.50 -2.35
N ASP A 755 -30.76 -2.90 -1.10
CA ASP A 755 -31.15 -2.14 0.10
C ASP A 755 -30.18 -0.97 0.34
N PRO A 756 -30.63 0.29 0.30
CA PRO A 756 -29.75 1.45 0.43
C PRO A 756 -29.13 1.60 1.83
N LYS A 757 -29.59 0.89 2.87
CA LYS A 757 -29.00 1.00 4.23
C LYS A 757 -27.50 0.68 4.27
N TYR A 758 -27.05 -0.24 3.42
CA TYR A 758 -25.62 -0.58 3.30
C TYR A 758 -24.83 0.59 2.71
N LEU A 759 -25.42 1.33 1.77
CA LEU A 759 -24.82 2.57 1.26
C LEU A 759 -24.84 3.68 2.31
N GLU A 760 -25.92 3.84 3.08
CA GLU A 760 -25.99 4.82 4.19
C GLU A 760 -24.88 4.58 5.23
N TYR A 761 -24.58 3.32 5.54
CA TYR A 761 -23.50 2.93 6.47
C TYR A 761 -22.10 3.01 5.85
N GLY A 762 -21.93 2.59 4.58
CA GLY A 762 -20.65 2.72 3.88
C GLY A 762 -20.24 4.18 3.66
N MET A 763 -21.20 5.07 3.36
CA MET A 763 -20.94 6.50 3.23
C MET A 763 -20.45 7.14 4.53
N PHE A 764 -20.93 6.70 5.69
CA PHE A 764 -20.41 7.18 6.99
C PHE A 764 -18.89 6.93 7.11
N PHE A 765 -18.42 5.73 6.76
CA PHE A 765 -16.99 5.42 6.77
C PHE A 765 -16.21 6.14 5.68
N LEU A 766 -16.75 6.24 4.47
CA LEU A 766 -16.10 6.97 3.37
C LEU A 766 -15.86 8.42 3.76
N THR A 767 -16.90 9.13 4.24
CA THR A 767 -16.79 10.50 4.72
C THR A 767 -15.78 10.62 5.86
N TYR A 768 -15.77 9.70 6.82
CA TYR A 768 -14.80 9.70 7.91
C TYR A 768 -13.36 9.53 7.42
N TYR A 769 -13.11 8.59 6.50
CA TYR A 769 -11.80 8.34 5.91
C TYR A 769 -11.30 9.53 5.08
N LEU A 770 -12.12 10.09 4.20
CA LEU A 770 -11.78 11.27 3.38
C LEU A 770 -11.41 12.47 4.25
N ASN A 771 -12.16 12.73 5.33
CA ASN A 771 -11.85 13.77 6.31
C ASN A 771 -10.51 13.55 7.05
N GLY A 772 -9.99 12.32 7.02
CA GLY A 772 -8.67 11.98 7.54
C GLY A 772 -7.51 12.25 6.58
N ILE A 773 -7.77 12.62 5.33
CA ILE A 773 -6.73 12.86 4.33
C ILE A 773 -6.27 14.31 4.41
N VAL A 774 -4.97 14.51 4.55
CA VAL A 774 -4.35 15.84 4.55
C VAL A 774 -4.44 16.44 3.15
N ASP A 775 -5.13 17.58 3.00
CA ASP A 775 -5.21 18.34 1.75
C ASP A 775 -4.46 19.68 1.91
N LYS A 776 -3.15 19.67 1.65
CA LYS A 776 -2.22 20.79 1.87
C LYS A 776 -1.18 20.82 0.73
N PRO A 777 -1.55 21.30 -0.47
CA PRO A 777 -0.70 21.28 -1.66
C PRO A 777 0.70 21.88 -1.42
N GLY A 778 1.72 21.18 -1.90
CA GLY A 778 3.14 21.56 -1.74
C GLY A 778 3.79 21.04 -0.46
N ASP A 779 3.03 20.56 0.52
CA ASP A 779 3.59 19.93 1.72
C ASP A 779 4.04 18.48 1.46
N LEU A 780 5.01 18.02 2.26
CA LEU A 780 5.47 16.63 2.27
C LEU A 780 4.31 15.64 2.51
N PHE A 781 3.40 16.00 3.41
CA PHE A 781 2.24 15.21 3.82
C PHE A 781 0.96 15.55 3.06
N ASP A 782 1.00 16.30 1.95
CA ASP A 782 -0.17 16.39 1.08
C ASP A 782 -0.62 14.98 0.68
N GLY A 783 -1.91 14.68 0.76
CA GLY A 783 -2.46 13.34 0.57
C GLY A 783 -2.23 12.32 1.68
N PHE A 784 -1.64 12.69 2.82
CA PHE A 784 -1.39 11.73 3.91
C PHE A 784 -2.70 11.28 4.56
N GLY A 785 -3.03 9.98 4.50
CA GLY A 785 -4.15 9.40 5.23
C GLY A 785 -3.82 9.22 6.73
N THR A 786 -4.48 10.01 7.59
CA THR A 786 -4.33 9.92 9.06
C THR A 786 -5.18 8.82 9.72
N ILE A 787 -6.04 8.17 8.93
CA ILE A 787 -6.97 7.11 9.32
C ILE A 787 -6.72 5.92 8.39
N GLY A 788 -6.41 4.75 8.95
CA GLY A 788 -6.08 3.53 8.18
C GLY A 788 -5.33 2.49 9.04
N ALA A 789 -5.24 1.26 8.54
CA ALA A 789 -4.61 0.14 9.26
C ALA A 789 -3.08 0.18 9.23
N VAL A 790 -2.51 0.75 8.17
CA VAL A 790 -1.07 0.97 7.97
C VAL A 790 -0.81 2.35 7.35
N SER A 791 0.47 2.70 7.22
CA SER A 791 0.94 3.94 6.58
C SER A 791 0.06 4.40 5.42
N LEU A 792 -0.48 5.60 5.59
CA LEU A 792 -1.14 6.41 4.56
C LEU A 792 -2.51 5.91 4.08
N GLY A 793 -3.01 4.75 4.49
CA GLY A 793 -4.24 4.19 3.93
C GLY A 793 -4.14 3.83 2.43
N PHE A 794 -2.90 3.74 1.92
CA PHE A 794 -2.58 3.20 0.59
C PHE A 794 -2.53 1.66 0.67
N ASP A 795 -3.70 1.11 0.99
CA ASP A 795 -3.91 -0.28 1.36
C ASP A 795 -5.29 -0.75 0.85
N TYR A 796 -5.99 -1.55 1.64
CA TYR A 796 -7.37 -1.95 1.40
C TYR A 796 -8.29 -0.80 1.00
N MET A 797 -8.18 0.40 1.60
CA MET A 797 -9.11 1.49 1.26
C MET A 797 -8.98 1.93 -0.20
N SER A 798 -7.76 1.99 -0.73
CA SER A 798 -7.51 2.33 -2.13
C SER A 798 -8.03 1.27 -3.12
N LEU A 799 -8.23 0.02 -2.68
CA LEU A 799 -8.85 -1.05 -3.46
C LEU A 799 -10.39 -1.11 -3.30
N ARG A 800 -10.89 -0.80 -2.10
CA ARG A 800 -12.29 -1.02 -1.71
C ARG A 800 -13.19 0.19 -1.98
N ILE A 801 -12.64 1.41 -1.96
CA ILE A 801 -13.35 2.63 -2.42
C ILE A 801 -13.85 2.45 -3.87
N PRO A 802 -13.02 2.02 -4.85
CA PRO A 802 -13.47 1.69 -6.20
C PRO A 802 -14.74 0.82 -6.33
N VAL A 803 -14.89 -0.17 -5.44
CA VAL A 803 -16.04 -1.09 -5.41
C VAL A 803 -17.27 -0.38 -4.85
N PHE A 804 -17.09 0.39 -3.79
CA PHE A 804 -18.20 1.14 -3.18
C PHE A 804 -18.70 2.27 -4.10
N LEU A 805 -17.80 2.96 -4.81
CA LEU A 805 -18.17 3.94 -5.85
C LEU A 805 -19.01 3.30 -6.97
N ALA A 806 -18.70 2.06 -7.36
CA ALA A 806 -19.52 1.32 -8.32
C ALA A 806 -20.94 1.05 -7.78
N ALA A 807 -21.08 0.79 -6.48
CA ALA A 807 -22.38 0.61 -5.82
C ALA A 807 -23.19 1.92 -5.71
N LEU A 808 -22.54 3.04 -5.40
CA LEU A 808 -23.16 4.37 -5.42
C LEU A 808 -23.63 4.77 -6.83
N ASN A 809 -22.81 4.54 -7.85
CA ASN A 809 -23.17 4.81 -9.25
C ASN A 809 -24.30 3.88 -9.75
N ASP A 810 -24.39 2.63 -9.27
CA ASP A 810 -25.50 1.71 -9.56
C ASP A 810 -26.81 2.13 -8.87
N TYR A 811 -26.74 2.77 -7.69
CA TYR A 811 -27.89 3.35 -6.99
C TYR A 811 -28.40 4.63 -7.65
N GLY A 812 -27.50 5.43 -8.24
CA GLY A 812 -27.83 6.58 -9.09
C GLY A 812 -28.55 7.75 -8.40
N LYS A 813 -28.55 7.80 -7.06
CA LYS A 813 -29.24 8.81 -6.24
C LYS A 813 -28.38 9.23 -5.04
N PRO A 814 -28.54 10.46 -4.50
CA PRO A 814 -27.88 10.87 -3.26
C PRO A 814 -28.25 9.96 -2.08
N VAL A 815 -27.24 9.55 -1.31
CA VAL A 815 -27.40 8.71 -0.11
C VAL A 815 -27.50 9.61 1.13
N LYS A 816 -28.47 9.36 2.01
CA LYS A 816 -28.64 10.12 3.26
C LYS A 816 -27.97 9.39 4.42
N ILE A 817 -26.98 10.01 5.08
CA ILE A 817 -26.26 9.39 6.21
C ILE A 817 -27.10 9.51 7.50
N ARG A 818 -27.93 8.51 7.80
CA ARG A 818 -28.81 8.51 8.99
C ARG A 818 -28.19 7.95 10.27
N PHE A 819 -27.06 7.25 10.17
CA PHE A 819 -26.39 6.63 11.33
C PHE A 819 -25.86 7.63 12.37
N ILE A 820 -25.84 8.93 12.04
CA ILE A 820 -25.50 10.02 12.97
C ILE A 820 -26.61 10.22 14.03
N GLU A 821 -27.87 9.91 13.72
CA GLU A 821 -29.03 10.19 14.59
C GLU A 821 -29.30 9.10 15.66
N LYS A 822 -28.62 7.95 15.59
CA LYS A 822 -28.79 6.83 16.55
C LYS A 822 -27.50 6.50 17.32
N GLY A 823 -27.04 7.47 18.11
CA GLY A 823 -26.16 7.24 19.25
C GLY A 823 -24.69 7.01 18.92
N LEU A 824 -23.93 8.09 18.69
CA LEU A 824 -22.48 8.03 18.49
C LEU A 824 -21.70 8.64 19.66
N SER A 825 -21.32 7.80 20.63
CA SER A 825 -20.37 8.18 21.69
C SER A 825 -18.91 8.04 21.23
N ALA A 826 -18.44 9.11 20.57
CA ALA A 826 -17.04 9.52 20.35
C ALA A 826 -15.92 8.45 20.40
N VAL A 827 -15.42 8.07 19.22
CA VAL A 827 -14.05 7.53 19.05
C VAL A 827 -13.12 8.70 18.71
N LEU A 828 -12.31 9.17 19.67
CA LEU A 828 -11.35 10.26 19.47
C LEU A 828 -9.97 9.93 20.08
N SER A 829 -8.93 9.99 19.26
CA SER A 829 -7.54 10.29 19.62
C SER A 829 -6.74 10.49 18.33
N ARG A 830 -5.73 11.36 18.22
CA ARG A 830 -5.20 12.47 19.03
C ARG A 830 -4.15 13.17 18.13
N PRO A 831 -3.91 14.49 18.21
CA PRO A 831 -4.70 15.55 18.84
C PRO A 831 -5.05 16.69 17.85
N THR A 832 -6.33 16.99 17.70
CA THR A 832 -6.77 18.40 17.76
C THR A 832 -7.47 18.49 19.11
N GLU A 833 -6.73 18.88 20.15
CA GLU A 833 -7.27 18.85 21.51
C GLU A 833 -8.33 19.92 21.69
N ILE A 834 -9.54 19.47 22.04
CA ILE A 834 -10.67 20.32 22.40
C ILE A 834 -10.77 20.25 23.93
N PHE A 835 -10.11 21.19 24.60
CA PHE A 835 -10.22 21.43 26.04
C PHE A 835 -11.54 22.15 26.35
N VAL A 836 -12.10 21.94 27.55
CA VAL A 836 -13.30 22.66 28.02
C VAL A 836 -13.09 23.08 29.47
N GLN A 837 -13.28 24.36 29.78
CA GLN A 837 -12.85 25.03 31.03
C GLN A 837 -13.99 25.89 31.60
N ASN A 838 -14.59 25.57 32.75
CA ASN A 838 -15.71 26.36 33.29
C ASN A 838 -15.24 27.72 33.86
N ASN A 839 -15.89 28.83 33.50
CA ASN A 839 -15.51 30.15 34.01
C ASN A 839 -16.30 30.52 35.28
N ASP A 840 -17.62 30.49 35.18
CA ASP A 840 -18.55 31.11 36.12
C ASP A 840 -19.86 30.29 36.29
N GLY A 841 -19.84 29.00 35.98
CA GLY A 841 -20.94 28.04 36.19
C GLY A 841 -22.20 28.23 35.38
N LYS A 842 -22.33 29.39 34.73
CA LYS A 842 -23.23 29.70 33.63
C LYS A 842 -22.51 29.65 32.30
N SER A 843 -21.17 29.54 32.30
CA SER A 843 -20.36 29.39 31.10
C SER A 843 -19.15 28.46 31.18
N PHE A 844 -18.78 27.88 30.03
CA PHE A 844 -17.61 27.04 29.80
C PHE A 844 -16.83 27.50 28.57
N THR A 845 -15.52 27.62 28.70
CA THR A 845 -14.59 27.96 27.62
C THR A 845 -14.05 26.72 26.92
N VAL A 846 -14.44 26.49 25.66
CA VAL A 846 -13.85 25.49 24.77
C VAL A 846 -12.58 26.05 24.14
N GLN A 847 -11.45 25.36 24.24
CA GLN A 847 -10.16 25.83 23.73
C GLN A 847 -9.46 24.73 22.94
N GLY A 848 -8.82 25.06 21.82
CA GLY A 848 -8.07 24.11 21.01
C GLY A 848 -7.14 24.82 20.04
N GLY A 849 -6.69 24.13 18.99
CA GLY A 849 -5.96 24.80 17.92
C GLY A 849 -5.46 23.93 16.77
N LEU A 850 -5.07 24.62 15.70
CA LEU A 850 -4.64 24.07 14.42
C LEU A 850 -3.16 24.40 14.18
N CYS A 851 -2.34 23.37 13.93
CA CYS A 851 -0.95 23.54 13.56
C CYS A 851 -0.79 23.64 12.03
N ASN A 852 0.04 24.59 11.60
CA ASN A 852 0.51 24.78 10.24
C ASN A 852 2.02 24.51 10.24
N GLU A 853 2.46 23.52 9.49
CA GLU A 853 3.87 23.11 9.52
C GLU A 853 4.72 23.93 8.54
N LYS A 854 6.05 23.79 8.64
CA LYS A 854 6.98 24.49 7.75
C LYS A 854 6.81 24.05 6.29
N GLY A 855 6.29 24.97 5.48
CA GLY A 855 6.05 24.80 4.05
C GLY A 855 4.60 25.03 3.63
N MET A 856 3.66 25.06 4.58
CA MET A 856 2.23 25.12 4.26
C MET A 856 1.73 26.53 3.88
N PRO A 857 0.74 26.63 2.98
CA PRO A 857 0.07 27.89 2.66
C PRO A 857 -0.62 28.52 3.87
N PRO A 858 -1.14 29.76 3.75
CA PRO A 858 -1.87 30.36 4.84
C PRO A 858 -3.12 29.57 5.23
N ALA A 859 -3.29 29.38 6.54
CA ALA A 859 -4.35 28.58 7.12
C ALA A 859 -5.34 29.51 7.83
N HIS A 860 -6.62 29.49 7.45
CA HIS A 860 -7.68 30.35 7.97
C HIS A 860 -8.72 29.52 8.73
N LEU A 861 -8.97 29.80 10.00
CA LEU A 861 -10.01 29.17 10.83
C LEU A 861 -11.10 30.20 11.14
N LYS A 862 -12.34 29.90 10.76
CA LYS A 862 -13.56 30.59 11.18
C LYS A 862 -14.40 29.67 12.09
N ILE A 863 -14.94 30.18 13.18
CA ILE A 863 -15.82 29.44 14.09
C ILE A 863 -17.13 30.22 14.17
N SER A 864 -18.28 29.54 14.13
CA SER A 864 -19.59 30.17 14.31
C SER A 864 -20.41 29.48 15.38
N GLY A 865 -21.22 30.22 16.12
CA GLY A 865 -22.02 29.66 17.20
C GLY A 865 -23.39 29.13 16.75
N PRO A 866 -24.22 28.73 17.72
CA PRO A 866 -25.55 28.17 17.48
C PRO A 866 -26.47 29.13 16.73
N SER A 867 -26.33 30.45 16.95
CA SER A 867 -27.12 31.49 16.28
C SER A 867 -26.54 31.91 14.91
N GLY A 868 -25.36 31.42 14.55
CA GLY A 868 -24.66 31.76 13.30
C GLY A 868 -23.71 32.95 13.41
N GLU A 869 -23.54 33.51 14.61
CA GLU A 869 -22.55 34.54 14.93
C GLU A 869 -21.13 34.01 14.72
N THR A 870 -20.23 34.83 14.15
CA THR A 870 -18.81 34.45 14.02
C THR A 870 -18.09 34.68 15.35
N ILE A 871 -17.63 33.58 15.95
CA ILE A 871 -16.95 33.51 17.26
C ILE A 871 -15.45 33.76 17.13
N MET A 872 -14.87 33.26 16.04
CA MET A 872 -13.45 33.42 15.74
C MET A 872 -13.28 33.45 14.23
N GLU A 873 -12.29 34.19 13.77
CA GLU A 873 -11.81 34.17 12.39
C GLU A 873 -10.32 34.52 12.40
N LYS A 874 -9.43 33.64 11.91
CA LYS A 874 -7.99 33.78 12.12
C LYS A 874 -7.13 33.07 11.08
N GLU A 875 -6.18 33.80 10.51
CA GLU A 875 -5.20 33.34 9.52
C GLU A 875 -3.79 33.09 10.16
N ILE A 876 -2.98 32.18 9.61
CA ILE A 876 -1.52 32.07 9.81
C ILE A 876 -0.84 32.11 8.46
N LYS A 877 0.38 32.63 8.37
CA LYS A 877 1.22 32.59 7.16
C LYS A 877 2.52 31.84 7.48
N GLY A 878 2.75 30.67 6.87
CA GLY A 878 3.91 29.80 7.14
C GLY A 878 3.77 28.92 8.39
N GLU A 879 4.90 28.44 8.91
CA GLU A 879 4.97 27.59 10.11
C GLU A 879 4.41 28.32 11.35
N GLY A 880 3.44 27.73 12.04
CA GLY A 880 2.78 28.36 13.19
C GLY A 880 1.53 27.63 13.67
N TYR A 881 0.80 28.23 14.61
CA TYR A 881 -0.35 27.60 15.26
C TYR A 881 -1.50 28.60 15.49
N ILE A 882 -2.73 28.24 15.10
CA ILE A 882 -3.98 28.93 15.49
C ILE A 882 -4.46 28.31 16.79
N PRO A 883 -4.28 28.95 17.95
CA PRO A 883 -5.13 28.68 19.09
C PRO A 883 -6.53 29.28 18.86
N PHE A 884 -7.57 28.57 19.26
CA PHE A 884 -8.94 29.06 19.38
C PHE A 884 -9.50 28.88 20.79
N ARG A 885 -10.42 29.76 21.19
CA ARG A 885 -11.04 29.81 22.54
C ARG A 885 -12.47 30.36 22.44
N ILE A 886 -13.45 29.68 23.03
CA ILE A 886 -14.91 29.92 22.83
C ILE A 886 -15.64 29.80 24.17
N THR A 887 -16.25 30.87 24.69
CA THR A 887 -17.05 30.79 25.93
C THR A 887 -18.53 30.50 25.63
N LEU A 888 -18.94 29.26 25.88
CA LEU A 888 -20.33 28.78 25.84
C LEU A 888 -21.05 29.26 27.11
N SER A 889 -22.18 29.96 27.03
CA SER A 889 -22.98 30.34 28.22
C SER A 889 -24.41 29.80 28.14
N ASP A 890 -25.23 29.99 29.19
CA ASP A 890 -26.60 29.46 29.29
C ASP A 890 -27.49 29.68 28.04
N GLY A 891 -27.30 30.81 27.34
CA GLY A 891 -27.99 31.13 26.09
C GLY A 891 -27.29 30.66 24.82
N ASN A 892 -25.99 30.33 24.90
CA ASN A 892 -25.17 29.87 23.78
C ASN A 892 -25.02 28.35 23.83
N THR A 893 -26.13 27.65 24.01
CA THR A 893 -26.21 26.19 23.94
C THR A 893 -26.64 25.75 22.54
N GLY A 894 -26.26 24.54 22.13
CA GLY A 894 -26.50 24.03 20.79
C GLY A 894 -25.22 23.94 19.95
N VAL A 895 -25.39 24.03 18.63
CA VAL A 895 -24.40 23.54 17.66
C VAL A 895 -23.40 24.61 17.20
N TYR A 896 -22.14 24.43 17.59
CA TYR A 896 -21.00 25.24 17.16
C TYR A 896 -20.39 24.67 15.88
N LYS A 897 -20.10 25.56 14.94
CA LYS A 897 -19.59 25.29 13.59
C LYS A 897 -18.12 25.66 13.53
N PHE A 898 -17.30 24.75 13.05
CA PHE A 898 -15.89 25.00 12.75
C PHE A 898 -15.71 25.00 11.24
N VAL A 899 -15.13 26.06 10.70
CA VAL A 899 -14.89 26.35 9.28
C VAL A 899 -13.39 26.61 9.11
N PHE A 900 -12.74 26.00 8.13
CA PHE A 900 -11.30 26.11 7.94
C PHE A 900 -10.99 26.17 6.45
N ASN A 901 -10.42 27.28 5.96
CA ASN A 901 -10.38 27.63 4.53
C ASN A 901 -11.74 27.33 3.86
N ASP A 902 -12.80 27.84 4.47
CA ASP A 902 -14.23 27.64 4.13
C ASP A 902 -14.80 26.20 4.29
N VAL A 903 -13.97 25.18 4.54
CA VAL A 903 -14.41 23.79 4.79
C VAL A 903 -14.93 23.60 6.21
N LYS A 904 -16.13 23.04 6.39
CA LYS A 904 -16.71 22.77 7.73
C LYS A 904 -16.20 21.46 8.32
N ILE A 905 -15.40 21.52 9.39
CA ILE A 905 -14.68 20.36 9.96
C ILE A 905 -15.46 19.66 11.09
N GLN A 906 -16.24 20.38 11.89
CA GLN A 906 -16.98 19.76 13.01
C GLN A 906 -18.22 20.56 13.41
N LEU A 907 -19.24 19.83 13.88
CA LEU A 907 -20.43 20.36 14.55
C LEU A 907 -20.43 19.81 15.98
N LEU A 908 -20.30 20.69 16.97
CA LEU A 908 -20.26 20.33 18.40
C LEU A 908 -21.53 20.85 19.09
N ASP A 909 -22.30 19.95 19.69
CA ASP A 909 -23.48 20.30 20.49
C ASP A 909 -23.11 20.42 21.97
N PHE A 910 -23.37 21.59 22.57
CA PHE A 910 -23.09 21.86 23.98
C PHE A 910 -24.36 22.31 24.71
N SER A 911 -24.69 21.69 25.85
CA SER A 911 -25.78 22.15 26.72
C SER A 911 -25.31 22.49 28.14
N VAL A 912 -25.74 23.65 28.65
CA VAL A 912 -25.38 24.15 29.99
C VAL A 912 -26.44 23.71 31.01
N SER A 913 -26.32 22.47 31.48
CA SER A 913 -27.01 22.03 32.70
C SER A 913 -26.32 22.69 33.91
N HIS A 914 -26.89 23.77 34.44
CA HIS A 914 -26.38 24.44 35.63
C HIS A 914 -26.36 23.44 36.81
N GLY A 915 -25.23 23.31 37.52
CA GLY A 915 -25.26 22.54 38.77
C GLY A 915 -23.92 22.13 39.38
N LEU A 916 -22.91 21.81 38.57
CA LEU A 916 -21.55 21.52 39.04
C LEU A 916 -20.54 22.25 38.16
N ARG A 917 -19.79 23.22 38.72
CA ARG A 917 -18.91 24.07 37.90
C ARG A 917 -17.69 23.33 37.36
N TRP A 918 -17.13 22.35 38.08
CA TRP A 918 -15.90 21.69 37.65
C TRP A 918 -15.92 20.19 37.95
N VAL A 919 -15.52 19.41 36.94
CA VAL A 919 -15.11 18.01 37.08
C VAL A 919 -13.91 17.80 36.17
N GLN A 920 -12.71 17.75 36.75
CA GLN A 920 -11.48 17.50 35.99
C GLN A 920 -10.94 16.11 36.32
N LEU A 921 -10.97 15.20 35.34
CA LEU A 921 -10.35 13.88 35.47
C LEU A 921 -8.85 13.98 35.21
N TRP A 922 -8.08 14.23 36.27
CA TRP A 922 -6.62 14.11 36.23
C TRP A 922 -6.22 12.63 36.19
N ASN A 923 -5.49 12.24 35.14
CA ASN A 923 -4.74 11.00 35.14
C ASN A 923 -3.33 11.30 35.67
N ASN A 924 -3.15 11.21 36.99
CA ASN A 924 -1.87 11.53 37.63
C ASN A 924 -0.78 10.54 37.17
N ASN A 925 0.15 11.07 36.38
CA ASN A 925 1.49 10.55 36.08
C ASN A 925 1.55 9.24 35.24
N PRO A 926 2.15 9.26 34.02
CA PRO A 926 2.38 8.04 33.23
C PRO A 926 3.26 6.99 33.93
N GLY A 927 3.99 7.37 34.99
CA GLY A 927 4.97 6.52 35.67
C GLY A 927 4.50 5.77 36.93
N GLN A 928 3.30 5.98 37.49
CA GLN A 928 2.88 5.32 38.74
C GLN A 928 1.57 4.54 38.64
N ARG A 929 1.66 3.21 38.79
CA ARG A 929 0.52 2.28 38.90
C ARG A 929 0.14 1.98 40.36
N ALA A 930 -0.22 2.97 41.17
CA ALA A 930 -0.82 2.73 42.50
C ALA A 930 -1.51 3.98 43.09
N GLY A 931 -2.69 4.34 42.59
CA GLY A 931 -3.51 5.38 43.21
C GLY A 931 -4.81 5.58 42.47
N GLY A 932 -5.95 5.44 43.17
CA GLY A 932 -7.27 5.64 42.57
C GLY A 932 -7.40 7.00 41.90
N ARG A 933 -8.12 7.05 40.77
CA ARG A 933 -8.46 8.30 40.06
C ARG A 933 -9.15 9.24 41.05
N ARG A 934 -8.92 10.55 40.94
CA ARG A 934 -9.65 11.54 41.76
C ARG A 934 -10.67 12.27 40.89
N LEU A 935 -11.89 12.33 41.39
CA LEU A 935 -12.98 13.15 40.89
C LEU A 935 -13.07 14.38 41.79
N PHE A 936 -12.56 15.50 41.31
CA PHE A 936 -12.67 16.79 42.00
C PHE A 936 -13.99 17.45 41.62
N PHE A 937 -14.69 18.03 42.59
CA PHE A 937 -15.92 18.78 42.39
C PHE A 937 -16.11 19.82 43.49
N ARG A 938 -16.73 20.94 43.11
CA ARG A 938 -17.03 22.05 44.03
C ARG A 938 -18.47 21.94 44.52
N LEU A 939 -18.66 22.03 45.83
CA LEU A 939 -20.00 21.98 46.42
C LEU A 939 -20.75 23.30 46.20
N PRO A 940 -22.08 23.29 45.92
CA PRO A 940 -22.88 24.51 45.83
C PRO A 940 -22.83 25.34 47.12
N GLU A 941 -23.05 26.64 47.01
CA GLU A 941 -22.96 27.58 48.15
C GLU A 941 -24.13 27.45 49.13
N LYS A 942 -25.26 26.88 48.71
CA LYS A 942 -26.39 26.55 49.57
C LYS A 942 -26.71 25.05 49.51
N ILE A 943 -25.76 24.23 49.99
CA ILE A 943 -25.93 22.78 50.20
C ILE A 943 -26.01 22.46 51.70
N ALA A 944 -26.94 21.59 52.10
CA ALA A 944 -27.05 21.10 53.47
C ALA A 944 -26.51 19.65 53.61
N GLU A 945 -26.73 18.81 52.60
CA GLU A 945 -26.32 17.40 52.62
C GLU A 945 -25.99 16.90 51.20
N LEU A 946 -24.85 16.22 51.05
CA LEU A 946 -24.48 15.48 49.83
C LEU A 946 -24.80 14.00 50.05
N THR A 947 -25.55 13.39 49.13
CA THR A 947 -25.83 11.94 49.15
C THR A 947 -25.15 11.27 47.95
N ILE A 948 -24.42 10.20 48.19
CA ILE A 948 -23.70 9.43 47.16
C ILE A 948 -24.18 7.99 47.21
N THR A 949 -24.74 7.52 46.10
CA THR A 949 -25.34 6.20 45.97
C THR A 949 -24.54 5.38 44.98
N ARG A 950 -24.04 4.23 45.43
CA ARG A 950 -23.31 3.27 44.59
C ARG A 950 -24.18 2.05 44.32
N GLU A 951 -24.63 1.90 43.07
CA GLU A 951 -25.47 0.77 42.66
C GLU A 951 -24.75 -0.59 42.79
N PRO A 952 -25.45 -1.64 43.30
CA PRO A 952 -24.88 -2.97 43.46
C PRO A 952 -25.21 -3.92 42.29
N THR A 953 -24.50 -3.82 41.16
CA THR A 953 -24.58 -4.83 40.07
C THR A 953 -23.22 -5.47 39.72
N PHE A 954 -23.30 -6.74 39.29
CA PHE A 954 -22.33 -7.83 39.53
C PHE A 954 -20.82 -7.55 39.29
N MET A 955 -20.00 -8.03 40.23
CA MET A 955 -18.55 -8.38 40.33
C MET A 955 -17.51 -7.91 39.26
N ASN A 956 -16.19 -7.95 39.48
CA ASN A 956 -15.34 -8.22 40.66
C ASN A 956 -14.33 -7.06 40.80
N THR A 957 -13.97 -6.60 42.01
CA THR A 957 -13.14 -5.39 42.19
C THR A 957 -12.17 -5.45 43.37
N SER A 958 -10.87 -5.53 43.09
CA SER A 958 -9.78 -5.30 44.05
C SER A 958 -9.42 -3.81 44.18
N SER A 959 -10.34 -2.98 44.69
CA SER A 959 -10.00 -1.68 45.31
C SER A 959 -11.19 -1.11 46.10
N THR A 960 -10.96 -0.78 47.38
CA THR A 960 -11.92 -0.20 48.33
C THR A 960 -11.85 1.34 48.42
N LEU A 961 -11.06 1.97 47.55
CA LEU A 961 -10.53 3.33 47.73
C LEU A 961 -11.47 4.46 47.28
N ALA A 962 -12.77 4.36 47.61
CA ALA A 962 -13.75 5.42 47.40
C ALA A 962 -13.80 6.37 48.62
N GLU A 963 -12.79 7.22 48.76
CA GLU A 963 -12.63 8.13 49.90
C GLU A 963 -13.01 9.56 49.51
N LEU A 964 -13.86 10.19 50.32
CA LEU A 964 -14.29 11.57 50.14
C LEU A 964 -13.43 12.48 51.03
N VAL A 965 -12.78 13.48 50.44
CA VAL A 965 -11.75 14.31 51.09
C VAL A 965 -12.19 15.77 51.03
N GLY A 966 -12.20 16.41 52.21
CA GLY A 966 -12.55 17.81 52.40
C GLY A 966 -11.44 18.78 51.98
N PRO A 967 -11.72 20.10 51.98
CA PRO A 967 -10.83 21.12 51.44
C PRO A 967 -9.52 21.30 52.23
N ASP A 968 -9.55 20.95 53.52
CA ASP A 968 -8.42 20.93 54.45
C ASP A 968 -7.58 19.63 54.35
N GLY A 969 -7.96 18.71 53.46
CA GLY A 969 -7.34 17.39 53.34
C GLY A 969 -7.89 16.35 54.33
N SER A 970 -8.86 16.69 55.19
CA SER A 970 -9.49 15.73 56.10
C SER A 970 -10.34 14.72 55.33
N SER A 971 -10.27 13.43 55.71
CA SER A 971 -11.10 12.39 55.11
C SER A 971 -12.48 12.36 55.76
N LYS A 972 -13.53 12.57 54.97
CA LYS A 972 -14.94 12.58 55.40
C LYS A 972 -15.68 11.36 54.84
N GLY A 973 -15.22 10.17 55.26
CA GLY A 973 -15.88 8.88 55.04
C GLY A 973 -15.40 8.07 53.82
N ILE A 974 -15.61 6.76 53.87
CA ILE A 974 -15.18 5.76 52.87
C ILE A 974 -16.39 4.96 52.37
N ILE A 975 -16.59 4.90 51.05
CA ILE A 975 -17.73 4.21 50.41
C ILE A 975 -17.35 2.78 50.00
N SER A 976 -17.37 1.84 50.95
CA SER A 976 -17.12 0.42 50.66
C SER A 976 -18.27 -0.22 49.87
N LYS A 977 -19.53 0.00 50.28
CA LYS A 977 -20.80 -0.32 49.59
C LYS A 977 -21.97 0.43 50.25
N GLY A 978 -22.98 0.87 49.48
CA GLY A 978 -24.20 1.51 50.00
C GLY A 978 -24.31 3.01 49.72
N ILE A 979 -25.29 3.66 50.37
CA ILE A 979 -25.52 5.12 50.30
C ILE A 979 -24.68 5.81 51.37
N LEU A 980 -23.76 6.68 50.99
CA LEU A 980 -23.06 7.57 51.92
C LEU A 980 -23.76 8.94 51.94
N LYS A 981 -24.12 9.41 53.13
CA LYS A 981 -24.63 10.77 53.34
C LYS A 981 -23.58 11.59 54.09
N VAL A 982 -23.18 12.71 53.51
CA VAL A 982 -22.21 13.64 54.07
C VAL A 982 -22.93 14.96 54.33
N LYS A 983 -23.12 15.30 55.61
CA LYS A 983 -23.56 16.65 55.99
C LYS A 983 -22.43 17.62 55.70
N VAL A 984 -22.75 18.69 55.00
CA VAL A 984 -21.81 19.74 54.61
C VAL A 984 -21.99 20.88 55.59
N SER A 985 -20.92 21.36 56.23
CA SER A 985 -21.04 22.56 57.07
C SER A 985 -21.24 23.80 56.18
N PRO A 986 -21.91 24.86 56.68
CA PRO A 986 -22.07 26.10 55.90
C PRO A 986 -20.73 26.71 55.45
N GLU A 987 -19.68 26.49 56.22
CA GLU A 987 -18.31 26.91 55.93
C GLU A 987 -17.55 26.00 54.94
N ASP A 988 -18.07 24.82 54.61
CA ASP A 988 -17.56 23.96 53.53
C ASP A 988 -18.31 24.14 52.20
N ALA A 989 -19.48 24.78 52.23
CA ALA A 989 -20.23 25.14 51.04
C ALA A 989 -19.40 26.09 50.16
N GLY A 990 -19.48 25.93 48.84
CA GLY A 990 -18.63 26.69 47.91
C GLY A 990 -17.14 26.35 47.95
N LYS A 991 -16.66 25.36 48.72
CA LYS A 991 -15.27 24.87 48.65
C LYS A 991 -15.13 23.66 47.71
N GLU A 992 -13.90 23.39 47.27
CA GLU A 992 -13.58 22.23 46.43
C GLU A 992 -13.32 20.98 47.28
N TRP A 993 -13.92 19.87 46.87
CA TRP A 993 -13.79 18.56 47.50
C TRP A 993 -13.34 17.55 46.45
N SER A 994 -12.80 16.41 46.90
CA SER A 994 -12.42 15.34 45.98
C SER A 994 -12.89 13.98 46.46
N ILE A 995 -13.31 13.14 45.52
CA ILE A 995 -13.48 11.70 45.77
C ILE A 995 -12.36 10.97 45.06
N ARG A 996 -11.50 10.32 45.82
CA ARG A 996 -10.59 9.29 45.30
C ARG A 996 -11.41 8.05 45.01
N GLY A 997 -11.15 7.31 43.92
CA GLY A 997 -11.94 6.14 43.54
C GLY A 997 -11.55 5.48 42.22
N THR A 998 -12.17 4.33 41.94
CA THR A 998 -11.99 3.57 40.69
C THR A 998 -13.27 3.66 39.85
N PHE A 999 -13.43 4.72 39.06
CA PHE A 999 -14.69 5.09 38.37
C PHE A 999 -15.09 4.21 37.17
N GLY A 1000 -14.82 2.89 37.20
CA GLY A 1000 -15.07 1.98 36.08
C GLY A 1000 -16.53 1.55 35.86
N LYS A 1001 -17.48 1.94 36.71
CA LYS A 1001 -18.91 1.58 36.66
C LYS A 1001 -19.79 2.80 37.00
N LYS A 1002 -21.10 2.75 36.70
CA LYS A 1002 -22.08 3.79 37.09
C LYS A 1002 -22.04 4.02 38.62
N ASN A 1003 -21.81 5.26 39.04
CA ASN A 1003 -22.02 5.73 40.42
C ASN A 1003 -22.93 6.96 40.35
N GLU A 1004 -23.87 7.12 41.28
CA GLU A 1004 -24.81 8.26 41.27
C GLU A 1004 -24.60 9.21 42.46
N PHE A 1005 -24.58 10.50 42.15
CA PHE A 1005 -24.37 11.59 43.10
C PHE A 1005 -25.63 12.43 43.14
N SER A 1006 -26.17 12.68 44.33
CA SER A 1006 -27.41 13.41 44.52
C SER A 1006 -27.23 14.53 45.54
N ILE A 1007 -27.60 15.74 45.15
CA ILE A 1007 -27.49 16.93 46.01
C ILE A 1007 -28.82 17.14 46.74
N MET A 1008 -28.76 17.33 48.06
CA MET A 1008 -29.91 17.53 48.93
C MET A 1008 -29.87 18.92 49.59
N VAL A 1009 -30.97 19.66 49.50
CA VAL A 1009 -31.15 20.96 50.16
C VAL A 1009 -32.52 20.97 50.83
N ASP A 1010 -32.55 21.31 52.11
CA ASP A 1010 -33.74 21.30 52.97
C ASP A 1010 -34.58 20.01 52.84
N GLY A 1011 -33.90 18.87 52.77
CA GLY A 1011 -34.49 17.54 52.63
C GLY A 1011 -34.95 17.15 51.22
N LYS A 1012 -34.83 18.02 50.21
CA LYS A 1012 -35.24 17.73 48.83
C LYS A 1012 -34.04 17.44 47.91
N LYS A 1013 -34.18 16.40 47.07
CA LYS A 1013 -33.22 16.08 46.00
C LYS A 1013 -33.42 17.07 44.85
N ILE A 1014 -32.36 17.80 44.51
CA ILE A 1014 -32.41 18.93 43.57
C ILE A 1014 -31.59 18.71 42.30
N ALA A 1015 -30.62 17.80 42.31
CA ALA A 1015 -29.82 17.41 41.15
C ALA A 1015 -29.30 15.98 41.33
N SER A 1016 -29.11 15.27 40.21
CA SER A 1016 -28.49 13.94 40.19
C SER A 1016 -27.51 13.78 39.02
N TYR A 1017 -26.42 13.05 39.25
CA TYR A 1017 -25.31 12.91 38.29
C TYR A 1017 -24.76 11.49 38.27
N LEU A 1018 -24.41 10.98 37.10
CA LEU A 1018 -23.83 9.65 36.88
C LEU A 1018 -22.33 9.76 36.56
N ALA A 1019 -21.44 9.20 37.40
CA ALA A 1019 -20.03 9.03 37.05
C ALA A 1019 -19.79 7.67 36.39
N THR A 1020 -18.96 7.69 35.34
CA THR A 1020 -18.48 6.52 34.60
C THR A 1020 -17.00 6.70 34.23
N GLY A 1021 -16.41 5.68 33.59
CA GLY A 1021 -14.98 5.64 33.25
C GLY A 1021 -14.41 6.87 32.50
N PRO A 1022 -15.17 7.48 31.56
CA PRO A 1022 -14.74 8.69 30.85
C PRO A 1022 -15.28 10.03 31.38
N GLY A 1023 -16.22 10.07 32.35
CA GLY A 1023 -16.78 11.36 32.81
C GLY A 1023 -17.92 11.28 33.84
N LEU A 1024 -18.27 12.45 34.41
CA LEU A 1024 -19.51 12.69 35.16
C LEU A 1024 -20.53 13.35 34.21
N TYR A 1025 -21.74 12.83 34.19
CA TYR A 1025 -22.84 13.30 33.34
C TYR A 1025 -24.04 13.67 34.22
N PHE A 1026 -24.85 14.65 33.81
CA PHE A 1026 -26.16 14.88 34.44
C PHE A 1026 -27.05 13.65 34.23
N ASN A 1027 -27.83 13.24 35.23
CA ASN A 1027 -28.82 12.17 35.08
C ASN A 1027 -30.20 12.79 34.83
N PRO A 1028 -30.69 12.88 33.57
CA PRO A 1028 -31.92 13.60 33.25
C PRO A 1028 -33.19 12.88 33.72
N ASP A 1029 -33.13 11.57 33.98
CA ASP A 1029 -34.31 10.74 34.27
C ASP A 1029 -34.92 11.01 35.65
N GLU A 1030 -34.20 11.69 36.55
CA GLU A 1030 -34.65 12.01 37.92
C GLU A 1030 -34.69 13.52 38.24
N PHE A 1031 -35.18 14.34 37.31
CA PHE A 1031 -35.84 15.57 37.76
C PHE A 1031 -37.06 15.19 38.62
N PRO A 1032 -37.24 15.74 39.84
CA PRO A 1032 -38.36 15.36 40.68
C PRO A 1032 -39.68 15.67 39.96
N LYS A 1033 -40.51 14.64 39.74
CA LYS A 1033 -41.88 14.73 39.19
C LYS A 1033 -42.86 15.42 40.15
N ALA A 1034 -42.41 16.42 40.89
CA ALA A 1034 -43.08 17.06 42.01
C ALA A 1034 -43.60 18.45 41.64
N ALA A 1035 -44.55 18.53 40.70
CA ALA A 1035 -45.46 19.67 40.52
C ALA A 1035 -46.64 19.35 39.57
N SER A 1036 -47.30 18.20 39.72
CA SER A 1036 -48.54 17.90 38.96
C SER A 1036 -49.79 18.66 39.48
N ASN A 1037 -49.68 19.36 40.61
CA ASN A 1037 -50.73 20.22 41.16
C ASN A 1037 -50.29 21.69 41.09
N GLY A 1038 -51.18 22.55 40.58
CA GLY A 1038 -50.85 23.91 40.15
C GLY A 1038 -50.40 24.88 41.25
N LYS A 1039 -49.08 25.02 41.40
CA LYS A 1039 -48.35 26.26 41.76
C LYS A 1039 -46.86 25.97 41.54
N GLY A 1040 -46.39 26.22 40.32
CA GLY A 1040 -45.01 25.91 39.95
C GLY A 1040 -44.02 26.84 40.65
N VAL A 1041 -43.04 26.27 41.36
CA VAL A 1041 -41.78 26.96 41.67
C VAL A 1041 -41.12 27.26 40.34
N LYS A 1042 -40.91 28.53 40.01
CA LYS A 1042 -40.29 28.91 38.74
C LYS A 1042 -38.84 28.45 38.74
N LYS A 1043 -38.35 28.00 37.58
CA LYS A 1043 -36.95 27.58 37.38
C LYS A 1043 -35.93 28.63 37.87
N ALA A 1044 -36.30 29.91 37.87
CA ALA A 1044 -35.53 31.02 38.41
C ALA A 1044 -35.36 30.97 39.95
N GLU A 1045 -36.44 30.69 40.70
CA GLU A 1045 -36.44 30.68 42.17
C GLU A 1045 -35.52 29.56 42.72
N LEU A 1046 -35.46 28.43 42.02
CA LEU A 1046 -34.57 27.32 42.38
C LEU A 1046 -33.09 27.63 42.09
N VAL A 1047 -32.81 28.49 41.11
CA VAL A 1047 -31.46 28.99 40.79
C VAL A 1047 -31.02 30.05 41.78
N GLU A 1048 -31.90 30.99 42.17
CA GLU A 1048 -31.65 31.93 43.29
C GLU A 1048 -31.41 31.21 44.63
N ALA A 1049 -32.18 30.16 44.89
CA ALA A 1049 -32.01 29.34 46.09
C ALA A 1049 -30.62 28.70 46.15
N LEU A 1050 -30.05 28.27 45.01
CA LEU A 1050 -28.78 27.53 44.97
C LEU A 1050 -27.52 28.37 44.73
N PHE A 1051 -27.66 29.50 44.02
CA PHE A 1051 -26.52 30.26 43.49
C PHE A 1051 -26.61 31.77 43.72
N GLY A 1052 -27.66 32.26 44.42
CA GLY A 1052 -27.86 33.69 44.69
C GLY A 1052 -28.45 34.47 43.51
N ASP A 1053 -28.95 35.68 43.79
CA ASP A 1053 -29.51 36.60 42.79
C ASP A 1053 -28.41 37.10 41.82
N PRO A 1054 -28.49 36.78 40.52
CA PRO A 1054 -27.48 37.19 39.54
C PRO A 1054 -27.58 38.66 39.10
N ALA A 1055 -28.60 39.43 39.54
CA ALA A 1055 -28.94 40.72 38.95
C ALA A 1055 -28.19 41.94 39.53
N LYS A 1056 -27.33 41.76 40.54
CA LYS A 1056 -26.62 42.86 41.23
C LYS A 1056 -25.14 43.00 40.87
N GLU A 1057 -24.84 43.16 39.58
CA GLU A 1057 -23.55 43.76 39.17
C GLU A 1057 -23.69 44.58 37.88
N LYS A 1058 -24.16 45.82 38.03
CA LYS A 1058 -24.06 46.88 37.02
C LYS A 1058 -23.66 48.19 37.71
N ASN A 1059 -22.40 48.59 37.54
CA ASN A 1059 -21.95 49.95 37.20
C ASN A 1059 -20.45 50.13 37.49
N GLY A 1060 -19.72 50.74 36.54
CA GLY A 1060 -18.58 51.60 36.88
C GLY A 1060 -17.20 51.26 36.30
N LYS A 1061 -17.00 51.64 35.02
CA LYS A 1061 -15.72 51.76 34.28
C LYS A 1061 -14.96 50.48 33.92
#